data_AF-A0A6A1JXT1-F1
#
_entry.id   AF-A0A6A1JXT1-F1
#
_cell.length_a   1.000
_cell.length_b   1.000
_cell.length_c   1.000
_cell.angle_alpha   90.00
_cell.angle_beta   90.00
_cell.angle_gamma   90.00
#
_symmetry.space_group_name_H-M   'P 1'
#
loop_
_entity.id
_entity.type
_entity.pdbx_description
1 polymer ?
#
loop_
_entity_poly.entity_id
_entity_poly.type
_entity_poly.pdbx_seq_one_letter_code
_entity_poly.pdbx_strand_id
1 'polypeptide(L)'
;MKAYRLKITCFILLLLPVLTCCTDEELLRGSGVPEGVPTTVDISVGTAANRAKTRSGLPEGEERKIYNLYLWVFDSRGGVEFSREYPRAELYQAAAALETATGEKDTDAPTSMGLLKNIPITSGEKTLVLLANYKSDGDGLFQVEPGILAGVSSLSDIQRVKAEMTARTLFRPNGNLLMSVTKTEEISPDTRRLEVSLKRAEAKITVNLKTGEGLTFVPGTWRVGNVPASTFVTEHVKGSDAGAPWDAGGMEMDSYWLSELFQFEGDATTTTTTTFYLPENRKLAKKMITPASPGYNAERKGYDLRQKQVKSPVPDATEKPNVQNGATEYAPDLAPYIEFTGELRQDMTTGEVSTERFGRVTYRVYLGYTAENDPVNDYDIERNVHYTYNVTIKGMNDLVVEAMSDKDREEEPAPGVEGLVYDAHRSFSFDCHYEQGLMRFNKDELAIFNPDGSLKDDAMISFAIRTPFCDKIVSYTRAELEQLEDNGYVPSGEKKADTGWLAFFIHPSTLSDNGNETMEYYSNTGAHLLSLEQFLYRLVKEPDYVFNASTGLCKVTVYANEYFYERNPMQDGAPEDKNLWKTFANAPDRTFDLLVNTSHEISPDGQSRYHQAVVSIRQMSIKTVFTEGPEGMRVWGVENVNETPDLDFMTPAVSEARYYYNKYYSNGWSNTWKLIGKSGLIGGFTGEVMNDPIRSNHDRLWQAMTKVENGKLTLNKDYYQVALRNYHTEYAIYTPFIRNRDNDRDGRMQASEMQWYIPSVAESNMLLVGERALPLHSRLHGHAPSDNATAFYTSKAFMGSTNISGFSANTYINIMESRSMTPMDNFDYYKGGNSPGDRTPYSEVRLIRDLGILEPGGTSYHIDELDKELNTTLVNNRTREEYLVFRADNLPYSVVRSVRAIYELPAHDEHSQSNTIYKNGFEVAKYIANKTDKPKDLNNPNRESEYYFEDWSTLMADIEQGNSPCAYYYQEADKSDQGTWRVPNEVELKIMCGSLFDWDDREKNEVYTFGNDLLSLKTTDTKVYHSRTGFSKRNMDGARSFGAGYQMYFDGYVRWVTTVDTQWAGDNDRLVNNRKGYVRCVRDLE
;
A
#
# COMPACT_ATOMS: atom_id res chain seq x y z
N MET A 1 -33.28 76.29 5.30
CA MET A 1 -33.99 75.13 5.90
C MET A 1 -34.31 74.14 4.79
N LYS A 2 -34.18 72.84 5.07
CA LYS A 2 -34.34 71.71 4.13
C LYS A 2 -35.54 71.87 3.20
N ALA A 3 -35.40 71.44 1.94
CA ALA A 3 -36.06 70.23 1.42
C ALA A 3 -36.34 70.29 -0.09
N TYR A 4 -35.86 69.25 -0.78
CA TYR A 4 -36.60 68.40 -1.74
C TYR A 4 -37.11 68.96 -3.09
N ARG A 5 -36.55 68.32 -4.13
CA ARG A 5 -37.22 67.55 -5.20
C ARG A 5 -38.22 68.25 -6.15
N LEU A 6 -37.78 68.27 -7.41
CA LEU A 6 -38.27 67.43 -8.53
C LEU A 6 -39.48 67.92 -9.36
N LYS A 7 -39.25 67.82 -10.68
CA LYS A 7 -40.19 67.64 -11.82
C LYS A 7 -40.95 68.88 -12.30
N ILE A 8 -41.28 69.04 -13.57
CA ILE A 8 -41.01 68.41 -14.89
C ILE A 8 -41.69 69.37 -15.87
N THR A 9 -41.17 69.59 -17.09
CA THR A 9 -42.02 69.65 -18.30
C THR A 9 -41.16 69.63 -19.56
N CYS A 10 -41.55 68.80 -20.53
CA CYS A 10 -41.13 68.90 -21.93
C CYS A 10 -42.29 68.46 -22.83
N PHE A 11 -42.53 69.21 -23.92
CA PHE A 11 -43.07 68.68 -25.18
C PHE A 11 -42.65 69.60 -26.35
N ILE A 12 -41.91 68.99 -27.30
CA ILE A 12 -41.94 69.11 -28.77
C ILE A 12 -41.79 70.47 -29.48
N LEU A 13 -40.83 70.56 -30.42
CA LEU A 13 -40.96 71.10 -31.80
C LEU A 13 -39.67 70.72 -32.59
N LEU A 14 -39.72 70.00 -33.74
CA LEU A 14 -40.09 70.36 -35.14
C LEU A 14 -38.91 70.94 -35.98
N LEU A 15 -38.40 70.10 -36.89
CA LEU A 15 -37.86 70.30 -38.26
C LEU A 15 -36.87 71.45 -38.64
N LEU A 16 -35.86 71.01 -39.41
CA LEU A 16 -35.16 71.64 -40.56
C LEU A 16 -33.85 72.44 -40.33
N PRO A 17 -32.90 72.41 -41.30
CA PRO A 17 -31.47 72.11 -41.10
C PRO A 17 -30.54 73.17 -41.76
N VAL A 18 -29.25 72.81 -41.95
CA VAL A 18 -28.33 73.30 -43.02
C VAL A 18 -27.33 74.44 -42.67
N LEU A 19 -26.05 74.11 -42.93
CA LEU A 19 -24.83 74.91 -43.19
C LEU A 19 -23.85 75.29 -42.05
N THR A 20 -22.69 74.60 -42.08
CA THR A 20 -21.28 75.06 -42.02
C THR A 20 -20.84 75.94 -40.83
N CYS A 21 -19.75 75.68 -40.11
CA CYS A 21 -18.38 75.43 -40.55
C CYS A 21 -17.53 75.02 -39.32
N CYS A 22 -16.32 74.49 -39.58
CA CYS A 22 -15.21 74.15 -38.66
C CYS A 22 -15.04 75.13 -37.47
N THR A 23 -14.60 74.75 -36.27
CA THR A 23 -13.38 74.00 -35.88
C THR A 23 -13.49 73.50 -34.44
N ASP A 24 -12.88 72.33 -34.16
CA ASP A 24 -12.39 71.79 -32.89
C ASP A 24 -13.07 72.18 -31.58
N GLU A 25 -13.74 71.20 -30.98
CA GLU A 25 -13.71 71.01 -29.53
C GLU A 25 -13.14 69.63 -29.21
N GLU A 26 -11.84 69.61 -28.88
CA GLU A 26 -11.27 68.71 -27.88
C GLU A 26 -12.01 68.93 -26.55
N LEU A 27 -13.22 68.39 -26.41
CA LEU A 27 -13.91 68.42 -25.13
C LEU A 27 -14.93 67.28 -25.10
N LEU A 28 -14.41 66.05 -25.00
CA LEU A 28 -15.01 64.85 -24.38
C LEU A 28 -14.12 63.63 -24.69
N ARG A 29 -12.86 63.63 -24.20
CA ARG A 29 -12.17 62.35 -23.96
C ARG A 29 -12.84 61.70 -22.75
N GLY A 30 -13.88 60.91 -23.01
CA GLY A 30 -14.28 59.86 -22.09
C GLY A 30 -13.08 58.92 -21.93
N SER A 31 -12.65 58.73 -20.69
CA SER A 31 -11.48 57.95 -20.29
C SER A 31 -11.69 56.43 -20.41
N GLY A 32 -12.31 55.96 -21.49
CA GLY A 32 -12.54 54.54 -21.76
C GLY A 32 -11.86 54.12 -23.05
N VAL A 33 -11.32 52.91 -23.09
CA VAL A 33 -10.80 52.33 -24.33
C VAL A 33 -11.94 52.26 -25.36
N PRO A 34 -11.75 52.70 -26.63
CA PRO A 34 -12.79 52.59 -27.65
C PRO A 34 -13.15 51.11 -27.85
N GLU A 35 -14.39 50.70 -27.61
CA GLU A 35 -14.83 49.30 -27.75
C GLU A 35 -14.94 48.90 -29.24
N GLY A 36 -14.53 47.68 -29.59
CA GLY A 36 -14.77 47.09 -30.91
C GLY A 36 -13.68 47.32 -31.98
N VAL A 37 -12.51 47.88 -31.64
CA VAL A 37 -11.39 48.05 -32.59
C VAL A 37 -10.66 46.71 -32.74
N PRO A 38 -10.53 46.14 -33.96
CA PRO A 38 -9.77 44.91 -34.18
C PRO A 38 -8.31 45.06 -33.70
N THR A 39 -7.87 44.11 -32.90
CA THR A 39 -6.52 44.04 -32.31
C THR A 39 -6.04 42.59 -32.25
N THR A 40 -4.75 42.41 -31.96
CA THR A 40 -4.13 41.10 -31.77
C THR A 40 -3.32 41.10 -30.48
N VAL A 41 -3.53 40.11 -29.64
CA VAL A 41 -2.87 39.99 -28.33
C VAL A 41 -2.16 38.66 -28.23
N ASP A 42 -0.96 38.64 -27.65
CA ASP A 42 -0.28 37.41 -27.26
C ASP A 42 -0.67 37.02 -25.82
N ILE A 43 -0.92 35.75 -25.56
CA ILE A 43 -1.27 35.26 -24.21
C ILE A 43 -0.12 34.43 -23.68
N SER A 44 0.51 34.91 -22.62
CA SER A 44 1.46 34.16 -21.81
C SER A 44 0.69 33.29 -20.83
N VAL A 45 0.70 31.99 -21.08
CA VAL A 45 0.11 30.99 -20.19
C VAL A 45 1.20 30.49 -19.27
N GLY A 46 0.87 30.37 -17.98
CA GLY A 46 1.66 29.65 -17.00
C GLY A 46 0.77 28.85 -16.07
N THR A 47 1.36 27.99 -15.24
CA THR A 47 0.68 27.36 -14.10
C THR A 47 0.98 28.11 -12.82
N ALA A 48 -0.03 28.34 -11.98
CA ALA A 48 0.16 28.94 -10.68
C ALA A 48 1.02 28.03 -9.77
N ALA A 49 1.98 28.62 -9.07
CA ALA A 49 2.81 27.88 -8.12
C ALA A 49 1.95 27.34 -6.96
N ASN A 50 2.23 26.11 -6.54
CA ASN A 50 1.73 25.60 -5.27
C ASN A 50 2.57 26.14 -4.12
N ARG A 51 1.94 26.46 -3.00
CA ARG A 51 2.66 26.71 -1.74
C ARG A 51 2.83 25.36 -1.00
N ALA A 52 4.08 25.06 -0.63
CA ALA A 52 4.57 23.90 0.13
C ALA A 52 4.82 22.57 -0.63
N LYS A 53 5.97 21.95 -0.29
CA LYS A 53 6.58 20.74 -0.88
C LYS A 53 6.35 19.52 0.02
N THR A 54 5.95 18.38 -0.54
CA THR A 54 6.00 17.05 0.11
C THR A 54 6.35 15.96 -0.92
N ARG A 55 6.94 14.83 -0.46
CA ARG A 55 7.68 13.85 -1.27
C ARG A 55 6.88 12.63 -1.74
N SER A 56 5.63 12.47 -1.31
CA SER A 56 4.78 11.27 -1.53
C SER A 56 3.65 11.46 -2.55
N GLY A 57 3.47 12.68 -3.09
CA GLY A 57 2.52 12.96 -4.19
C GLY A 57 3.21 13.01 -5.55
N LEU A 58 2.50 13.46 -6.59
CA LEU A 58 3.16 13.75 -7.86
C LEU A 58 4.33 14.74 -7.66
N PRO A 59 5.45 14.57 -8.38
CA PRO A 59 6.51 15.55 -8.40
C PRO A 59 5.98 16.92 -8.84
N GLU A 60 6.53 18.00 -8.27
CA GLU A 60 6.04 19.37 -8.51
C GLU A 60 6.00 19.74 -10.00
N GLY A 61 7.01 19.31 -10.77
CA GLY A 61 7.03 19.51 -12.23
C GLY A 61 5.90 18.78 -12.95
N GLU A 62 5.53 17.58 -12.51
CA GLU A 62 4.40 16.84 -13.10
C GLU A 62 3.06 17.54 -12.84
N GLU A 63 2.87 18.09 -11.63
CA GLU A 63 1.64 18.82 -11.27
C GLU A 63 1.42 20.10 -12.11
N ARG A 64 2.45 20.57 -12.83
CA ARG A 64 2.41 21.77 -13.70
C ARG A 64 2.26 21.45 -15.19
N LYS A 65 2.33 20.19 -15.61
CA LYS A 65 2.33 19.85 -17.05
C LYS A 65 0.95 20.11 -17.68
N ILE A 66 0.98 20.74 -18.85
CA ILE A 66 -0.19 20.95 -19.71
C ILE A 66 -0.07 19.99 -20.90
N TYR A 67 -1.06 19.10 -21.05
CA TYR A 67 -1.16 18.11 -22.12
C TYR A 67 -2.02 18.62 -23.29
N ASN A 68 -3.06 19.37 -22.96
CA ASN A 68 -3.94 20.06 -23.92
C ASN A 68 -4.49 21.34 -23.26
N LEU A 69 -4.85 22.32 -24.08
CA LEU A 69 -5.37 23.60 -23.62
C LEU A 69 -6.47 24.11 -24.54
N TYR A 70 -7.58 24.55 -23.98
CA TYR A 70 -8.65 25.24 -24.68
C TYR A 70 -8.71 26.69 -24.18
N LEU A 71 -8.75 27.65 -25.10
CA LEU A 71 -8.95 29.07 -24.81
C LEU A 71 -10.31 29.52 -25.34
N TRP A 72 -11.07 30.24 -24.50
CA TRP A 72 -12.20 31.08 -24.91
C TRP A 72 -11.93 32.53 -24.51
N VAL A 73 -12.31 33.47 -25.37
CA VAL A 73 -12.40 34.90 -25.08
C VAL A 73 -13.84 35.33 -25.29
N PHE A 74 -14.43 35.88 -24.24
CA PHE A 74 -15.80 36.39 -24.23
C PHE A 74 -15.80 37.92 -24.30
N ASP A 75 -16.76 38.48 -25.04
CA ASP A 75 -17.03 39.91 -25.05
C ASP A 75 -17.70 40.39 -23.74
N SER A 76 -17.88 41.71 -23.59
CA SER A 76 -18.52 42.34 -22.43
C SER A 76 -19.97 41.88 -22.17
N ARG A 77 -20.62 41.28 -23.17
CA ARG A 77 -21.98 40.71 -23.07
C ARG A 77 -21.96 39.22 -22.76
N GLY A 78 -20.76 38.63 -22.65
CA GLY A 78 -20.54 37.22 -22.39
C GLY A 78 -20.66 36.32 -23.63
N GLY A 79 -20.68 36.86 -24.86
CA GLY A 79 -20.67 36.05 -26.09
C GLY A 79 -19.26 35.62 -26.48
N VAL A 80 -19.09 34.42 -27.06
CA VAL A 80 -17.77 33.95 -27.53
C VAL A 80 -17.30 34.78 -28.73
N GLU A 81 -16.15 35.42 -28.59
CA GLU A 81 -15.49 36.20 -29.64
C GLU A 81 -14.34 35.42 -30.30
N PHE A 82 -13.58 34.68 -29.48
CA PHE A 82 -12.51 33.80 -29.95
C PHE A 82 -12.54 32.50 -29.17
N SER A 83 -12.30 31.38 -29.86
CA SER A 83 -12.05 30.11 -29.18
C SER A 83 -11.12 29.22 -29.99
N ARG A 84 -10.21 28.50 -29.33
CA ARG A 84 -9.26 27.59 -29.99
C ARG A 84 -8.73 26.53 -29.02
N GLU A 85 -8.58 25.32 -29.54
CA GLU A 85 -7.83 24.25 -28.88
C GLU A 85 -6.35 24.26 -29.32
N TYR A 86 -5.45 24.01 -28.37
CA TYR A 86 -4.01 23.84 -28.57
C TYR A 86 -3.61 22.41 -28.15
N PRO A 87 -3.28 21.53 -29.11
CA PRO A 87 -2.77 20.19 -28.82
C PRO A 87 -1.33 20.24 -28.30
N ARG A 88 -0.86 19.12 -27.72
CA ARG A 88 0.47 19.01 -27.09
C ARG A 88 1.63 19.50 -27.95
N ALA A 89 1.64 19.16 -29.24
CA ALA A 89 2.70 19.58 -30.15
C ALA A 89 2.79 21.11 -30.29
N GLU A 90 1.64 21.80 -30.30
CA GLU A 90 1.58 23.26 -30.34
C GLU A 90 1.96 23.89 -29.00
N LEU A 91 1.72 23.21 -27.87
CA LEU A 91 2.17 23.68 -26.56
C LEU A 91 3.71 23.69 -26.45
N TYR A 92 4.41 22.69 -26.99
CA TYR A 92 5.88 22.74 -27.07
C TYR A 92 6.38 23.87 -27.97
N GLN A 93 5.67 24.18 -29.06
CA GLN A 93 5.99 25.33 -29.91
C GLN A 93 5.75 26.65 -29.15
N ALA A 94 4.67 26.74 -28.36
CA ALA A 94 4.37 27.88 -27.53
C ALA A 94 5.45 28.08 -26.44
N ALA A 95 5.95 27.00 -25.84
CA ALA A 95 7.05 27.04 -24.89
C ALA A 95 8.35 27.56 -25.53
N ALA A 96 8.73 27.03 -26.70
CA ALA A 96 9.90 27.52 -27.44
C ALA A 96 9.74 28.99 -27.88
N ALA A 97 8.52 29.39 -28.24
CA ALA A 97 8.19 30.76 -28.58
C ALA A 97 8.30 31.72 -27.39
N LEU A 98 7.96 31.25 -26.17
CA LEU A 98 8.16 31.98 -24.92
C LEU A 98 9.66 32.14 -24.62
N GLU A 99 10.44 31.05 -24.65
CA GLU A 99 11.90 31.09 -24.44
C GLU A 99 12.57 32.08 -25.40
N THR A 100 12.17 32.09 -26.68
CA THR A 100 12.68 33.04 -27.67
C THR A 100 12.31 34.48 -27.36
N ALA A 101 11.12 34.72 -26.82
CA ALA A 101 10.59 36.07 -26.58
C ALA A 101 11.06 36.69 -25.26
N THR A 102 11.21 35.89 -24.20
CA THR A 102 11.48 36.37 -22.83
C THR A 102 12.72 35.77 -22.20
N GLY A 103 13.25 34.67 -22.75
CA GLY A 103 14.29 33.85 -22.10
C GLY A 103 13.75 32.93 -20.99
N GLU A 104 12.45 32.96 -20.70
CA GLU A 104 11.83 32.10 -19.68
C GLU A 104 11.61 30.69 -20.21
N LYS A 105 11.95 29.69 -19.39
CA LYS A 105 11.63 28.29 -19.64
C LYS A 105 11.50 27.53 -18.34
N ASP A 106 10.59 26.55 -18.34
CA ASP A 106 10.54 25.52 -17.30
C ASP A 106 11.26 24.28 -17.83
N THR A 107 12.45 24.01 -17.32
CA THR A 107 13.23 22.82 -17.69
C THR A 107 12.60 21.54 -17.17
N ASP A 108 11.79 21.63 -16.12
CA ASP A 108 11.17 20.47 -15.48
C ASP A 108 9.83 20.12 -16.13
N ALA A 109 9.09 21.12 -16.60
CA ALA A 109 7.81 20.94 -17.26
C ALA A 109 7.71 21.90 -18.45
N PRO A 110 8.31 21.61 -19.61
CA PRO A 110 8.36 22.54 -20.73
C PRO A 110 6.99 23.08 -21.16
N THR A 111 5.92 22.28 -21.04
CA THR A 111 4.57 22.71 -21.40
C THR A 111 3.82 23.47 -20.29
N SER A 112 4.41 23.66 -19.11
CA SER A 112 3.78 24.41 -18.00
C SER A 112 3.61 25.90 -18.31
N MET A 113 4.35 26.39 -19.30
CA MET A 113 4.31 27.76 -19.75
C MET A 113 4.47 27.86 -21.26
N GLY A 114 3.86 28.87 -21.87
CA GLY A 114 3.96 29.09 -23.30
C GLY A 114 3.38 30.42 -23.74
N LEU A 115 3.81 30.87 -24.92
CA LEU A 115 3.32 32.10 -25.54
C LEU A 115 2.41 31.76 -26.72
N LEU A 116 1.10 31.90 -26.52
CA LEU A 116 0.08 31.76 -27.57
C LEU A 116 0.05 33.06 -28.38
N LYS A 117 0.46 33.00 -29.65
CA LYS A 117 0.67 34.19 -30.49
C LYS A 117 -0.54 34.56 -31.33
N ASN A 118 -0.66 35.87 -31.60
CA ASN A 118 -1.56 36.46 -32.58
C ASN A 118 -3.04 36.11 -32.36
N ILE A 119 -3.57 36.27 -31.14
CA ILE A 119 -4.99 36.01 -30.85
C ILE A 119 -5.83 37.19 -31.36
N PRO A 120 -6.68 37.00 -32.40
CA PRO A 120 -7.47 38.08 -32.99
C PRO A 120 -8.72 38.37 -32.15
N ILE A 121 -8.82 39.58 -31.60
CA ILE A 121 -9.94 40.04 -30.77
C ILE A 121 -10.21 41.53 -31.03
N THR A 122 -11.19 42.12 -30.36
CA THR A 122 -11.47 43.56 -30.37
C THR A 122 -11.09 44.22 -29.05
N SER A 123 -10.89 45.54 -29.06
CA SER A 123 -10.72 46.33 -27.84
C SER A 123 -12.01 46.41 -27.00
N GLY A 124 -11.86 46.65 -25.70
CA GLY A 124 -12.93 46.66 -24.70
C GLY A 124 -12.69 45.63 -23.58
N GLU A 125 -13.62 45.53 -22.63
CA GLU A 125 -13.56 44.53 -21.57
C GLU A 125 -13.76 43.12 -22.15
N LYS A 126 -12.84 42.20 -21.82
CA LYS A 126 -12.88 40.79 -22.23
C LYS A 126 -12.73 39.88 -21.03
N THR A 127 -13.42 38.75 -21.07
CA THR A 127 -13.21 37.67 -20.10
C THR A 127 -12.57 36.48 -20.81
N LEU A 128 -11.39 36.08 -20.35
CA LEU A 128 -10.66 34.92 -20.84
C LEU A 128 -10.96 33.73 -19.93
N VAL A 129 -11.28 32.59 -20.53
CA VAL A 129 -11.35 31.30 -19.83
C VAL A 129 -10.40 30.34 -20.52
N LEU A 130 -9.45 29.80 -19.76
CA LEU A 130 -8.57 28.75 -20.23
C LEU A 130 -8.84 27.48 -19.45
N LEU A 131 -8.93 26.36 -20.16
CA LEU A 131 -9.15 25.03 -19.62
C LEU A 131 -8.05 24.09 -20.12
N ALA A 132 -7.24 23.56 -19.22
CA ALA A 132 -6.22 22.59 -19.54
C ALA A 132 -6.62 21.19 -19.08
N ASN A 133 -6.09 20.17 -19.75
CA ASN A 133 -6.10 18.77 -19.30
C ASN A 133 -7.53 18.20 -19.13
N TYR A 134 -8.43 18.52 -20.06
CA TYR A 134 -9.88 18.19 -19.94
C TYR A 134 -10.34 16.95 -20.73
N LYS A 135 -9.47 16.39 -21.58
CA LYS A 135 -9.79 15.24 -22.44
C LYS A 135 -9.61 13.90 -21.73
N SER A 136 -10.55 12.98 -21.97
CA SER A 136 -10.61 11.63 -21.38
C SER A 136 -10.24 10.48 -22.29
N ASP A 137 -9.94 10.74 -23.57
CA ASP A 137 -9.43 9.75 -24.52
C ASP A 137 -8.00 9.28 -24.20
N GLY A 138 -7.52 9.54 -22.98
CA GLY A 138 -6.28 9.02 -22.43
C GLY A 138 -6.23 9.12 -20.90
N ASP A 139 -5.05 9.40 -20.41
CA ASP A 139 -4.56 9.52 -19.03
C ASP A 139 -5.31 10.46 -18.04
N GLY A 140 -6.34 11.20 -18.48
CA GLY A 140 -7.00 12.26 -17.71
C GLY A 140 -8.08 11.77 -16.75
N LEU A 141 -8.05 12.23 -15.49
CA LEU A 141 -9.00 11.80 -14.46
C LEU A 141 -10.36 12.52 -14.54
N PHE A 142 -10.37 13.82 -14.84
CA PHE A 142 -11.59 14.61 -14.97
C PHE A 142 -11.88 14.85 -16.44
N GLN A 143 -13.11 14.52 -16.84
CA GLN A 143 -13.53 14.68 -18.22
C GLN A 143 -14.60 15.73 -18.37
N VAL A 144 -14.55 16.43 -19.50
CA VAL A 144 -15.67 17.20 -20.02
C VAL A 144 -16.03 16.61 -21.38
N GLU A 145 -17.29 16.25 -21.59
CA GLU A 145 -17.72 15.71 -22.87
C GLU A 145 -17.43 16.70 -24.00
N PRO A 146 -16.78 16.27 -25.11
CA PRO A 146 -16.43 17.17 -26.21
C PRO A 146 -17.63 17.94 -26.80
N GLY A 147 -18.80 17.30 -26.82
CA GLY A 147 -20.05 17.93 -27.27
C GLY A 147 -20.50 19.10 -26.39
N ILE A 148 -20.22 19.06 -25.09
CA ILE A 148 -20.51 20.16 -24.15
C ILE A 148 -19.60 21.36 -24.46
N LEU A 149 -18.29 21.12 -24.65
CA LEU A 149 -17.34 22.19 -24.96
C LEU A 149 -17.59 22.83 -26.32
N ALA A 150 -17.94 22.04 -27.34
CA ALA A 150 -18.31 22.53 -28.66
C ALA A 150 -19.61 23.38 -28.63
N GLY A 151 -20.48 23.15 -27.65
CA GLY A 151 -21.73 23.88 -27.46
C GLY A 151 -21.59 25.19 -26.67
N VAL A 152 -20.40 25.53 -26.15
CA VAL A 152 -20.18 26.76 -25.39
C VAL A 152 -20.29 27.98 -26.31
N SER A 153 -21.35 28.76 -26.12
CA SER A 153 -21.64 29.98 -26.90
C SER A 153 -21.61 31.25 -26.05
N SER A 154 -21.69 31.09 -24.73
CA SER A 154 -21.67 32.18 -23.75
C SER A 154 -20.83 31.88 -22.51
N LEU A 155 -20.43 32.92 -21.78
CA LEU A 155 -19.76 32.81 -20.48
C LEU A 155 -20.62 32.02 -19.48
N SER A 156 -21.93 32.17 -19.57
CA SER A 156 -22.87 31.44 -18.72
C SER A 156 -22.92 29.94 -19.03
N ASP A 157 -22.60 29.54 -20.26
CA ASP A 157 -22.57 28.13 -20.65
C ASP A 157 -21.37 27.45 -19.98
N ILE A 158 -20.17 28.01 -20.15
CA ILE A 158 -18.93 27.44 -19.57
C ILE A 158 -18.96 27.44 -18.03
N GLN A 159 -19.58 28.44 -17.40
CA GLN A 159 -19.72 28.51 -15.94
C GLN A 159 -20.57 27.38 -15.33
N ARG A 160 -21.46 26.76 -16.12
CA ARG A 160 -22.30 25.63 -15.69
C ARG A 160 -21.65 24.28 -15.95
N VAL A 161 -20.53 24.23 -16.67
CA VAL A 161 -19.87 22.98 -17.04
C VAL A 161 -19.21 22.35 -15.81
N LYS A 162 -19.63 21.12 -15.53
CA LYS A 162 -19.00 20.24 -14.55
C LYS A 162 -18.06 19.29 -15.27
N ALA A 163 -16.90 19.06 -14.67
CA ALA A 163 -16.02 17.98 -15.04
C ALA A 163 -16.26 16.81 -14.08
N GLU A 164 -16.61 15.66 -14.62
CA GLU A 164 -16.90 14.44 -13.87
C GLU A 164 -15.66 13.55 -13.83
N MET A 165 -15.44 12.88 -12.71
CA MET A 165 -14.32 11.96 -12.54
C MET A 165 -14.60 10.62 -13.24
N THR A 166 -13.66 10.19 -14.10
CA THR A 166 -13.78 8.95 -14.89
C THR A 166 -13.53 7.68 -14.07
N ALA A 167 -12.75 7.78 -12.99
CA ALA A 167 -12.50 6.69 -12.05
C ALA A 167 -12.38 7.22 -10.63
N ARG A 168 -13.08 6.64 -9.65
CA ARG A 168 -13.02 7.08 -8.25
C ARG A 168 -11.65 6.76 -7.64
N THR A 169 -10.77 7.76 -7.56
CA THR A 169 -9.41 7.61 -7.00
C THR A 169 -8.92 8.86 -6.27
N LEU A 170 -8.22 8.63 -5.17
CA LEU A 170 -7.54 9.66 -4.38
C LEU A 170 -6.15 10.03 -4.92
N PHE A 171 -5.57 9.16 -5.74
CA PHE A 171 -4.22 9.34 -6.30
C PHE A 171 -4.28 9.83 -7.73
N ARG A 172 -3.18 10.43 -8.20
CA ARG A 172 -3.05 10.91 -9.56
C ARG A 172 -2.05 10.05 -10.33
N PRO A 173 -2.47 9.41 -11.43
CA PRO A 173 -1.62 8.48 -12.20
C PRO A 173 -0.47 9.20 -12.92
N ASN A 174 -0.67 10.48 -13.24
CA ASN A 174 0.22 11.33 -14.04
C ASN A 174 -0.14 12.81 -13.82
N GLY A 175 0.66 13.70 -14.42
CA GLY A 175 0.48 15.15 -14.35
C GLY A 175 -0.74 15.73 -15.08
N ASN A 176 -1.64 14.93 -15.65
CA ASN A 176 -2.81 15.38 -16.42
C ASN A 176 -3.94 15.86 -15.48
N LEU A 177 -3.61 16.82 -14.60
CA LEU A 177 -4.52 17.41 -13.63
C LEU A 177 -5.35 18.48 -14.33
N LEU A 178 -6.68 18.44 -14.19
CA LEU A 178 -7.57 19.47 -14.75
C LEU A 178 -7.19 20.83 -14.18
N MET A 179 -6.97 21.82 -15.05
CA MET A 179 -6.66 23.18 -14.62
C MET A 179 -7.50 24.20 -15.36
N SER A 180 -7.74 25.32 -14.69
CA SER A 180 -8.55 26.40 -15.25
C SER A 180 -8.09 27.76 -14.76
N VAL A 181 -8.39 28.79 -15.53
CA VAL A 181 -8.34 30.18 -15.05
C VAL A 181 -9.43 31.00 -15.75
N THR A 182 -10.04 31.90 -14.99
CA THR A 182 -10.94 32.93 -15.51
C THR A 182 -10.33 34.29 -15.20
N LYS A 183 -10.18 35.14 -16.20
CA LYS A 183 -9.55 36.46 -16.05
C LYS A 183 -10.29 37.50 -16.87
N THR A 184 -10.72 38.58 -16.24
CA THR A 184 -11.33 39.74 -16.92
C THR A 184 -10.31 40.87 -17.03
N GLU A 185 -10.15 41.43 -18.22
CA GLU A 185 -9.16 42.47 -18.55
C GLU A 185 -9.73 43.48 -19.55
N GLU A 186 -9.30 44.75 -19.46
CA GLU A 186 -9.64 45.79 -20.44
C GLU A 186 -8.59 45.82 -21.56
N ILE A 187 -8.99 45.45 -22.78
CA ILE A 187 -8.09 45.34 -23.93
C ILE A 187 -8.08 46.62 -24.73
N SER A 188 -6.90 47.24 -24.90
CA SER A 188 -6.68 48.38 -25.79
C SER A 188 -5.90 47.98 -27.05
N PRO A 189 -5.90 48.80 -28.12
CA PRO A 189 -5.04 48.57 -29.27
C PRO A 189 -3.54 48.50 -28.95
N ASP A 190 -3.12 49.04 -27.80
CA ASP A 190 -1.74 48.99 -27.31
C ASP A 190 -1.44 47.75 -26.44
N THR A 191 -2.47 46.97 -26.07
CA THR A 191 -2.30 45.75 -25.28
C THR A 191 -1.62 44.68 -26.13
N ARG A 192 -0.32 44.47 -25.91
CA ARG A 192 0.49 43.50 -26.69
C ARG A 192 0.46 42.09 -26.11
N ARG A 193 0.45 41.95 -24.78
CA ARG A 193 0.60 40.67 -24.08
C ARG A 193 -0.27 40.63 -22.82
N LEU A 194 -0.90 39.49 -22.55
CA LEU A 194 -1.62 39.19 -21.32
C LEU A 194 -0.98 38.00 -20.62
N GLU A 195 -0.93 38.04 -19.29
CA GLU A 195 -0.46 36.93 -18.47
C GLU A 195 -1.64 36.26 -17.76
N VAL A 196 -1.68 34.93 -17.81
CA VAL A 196 -2.69 34.09 -17.15
C VAL A 196 -2.03 32.91 -16.47
N SER A 197 -2.51 32.57 -15.28
CA SER A 197 -1.99 31.46 -14.49
C SER A 197 -3.08 30.45 -14.19
N LEU A 198 -2.97 29.26 -14.77
CA LEU A 198 -3.87 28.13 -14.55
C LEU A 198 -3.77 27.62 -13.11
N LYS A 199 -4.92 27.36 -12.50
CA LYS A 199 -5.04 26.72 -11.18
C LYS A 199 -5.61 25.31 -11.35
N ARG A 200 -5.06 24.33 -10.64
CA ARG A 200 -5.62 22.98 -10.58
C ARG A 200 -7.06 23.05 -10.03
N ALA A 201 -7.96 22.20 -10.51
CA ALA A 201 -9.35 22.11 -10.04
C ALA A 201 -9.49 21.34 -8.71
N GLU A 202 -8.38 21.01 -8.07
CA GLU A 202 -8.26 20.11 -6.93
C GLU A 202 -7.20 20.56 -5.93
N ALA A 203 -7.37 20.16 -4.67
CA ALA A 203 -6.43 20.33 -3.58
C ALA A 203 -5.49 19.13 -3.46
N LYS A 204 -4.30 19.38 -2.92
CA LYS A 204 -3.38 18.34 -2.42
C LYS A 204 -3.49 18.30 -0.90
N ILE A 205 -3.64 17.12 -0.31
CA ILE A 205 -3.72 16.93 1.13
C ILE A 205 -2.56 16.04 1.56
N THR A 206 -1.81 16.46 2.57
CA THR A 206 -0.82 15.63 3.26
C THR A 206 -1.20 15.50 4.73
N VAL A 207 -1.20 14.28 5.25
CA VAL A 207 -1.43 13.99 6.67
C VAL A 207 -0.16 13.36 7.24
N ASN A 208 0.40 13.96 8.28
CA ASN A 208 1.56 13.46 9.00
C ASN A 208 1.12 13.04 10.41
N LEU A 209 1.37 11.79 10.77
CA LEU A 209 1.08 11.26 12.10
C LEU A 209 2.36 11.19 12.92
N LYS A 210 2.25 11.54 14.20
CA LYS A 210 3.33 11.43 15.20
C LYS A 210 2.74 10.99 16.54
N THR A 211 3.56 10.37 17.38
CA THR A 211 3.18 9.99 18.74
C THR A 211 3.81 10.91 19.79
N GLY A 212 3.20 10.97 20.97
CA GLY A 212 3.84 11.49 22.18
C GLY A 212 4.92 10.55 22.72
N GLU A 213 5.70 11.03 23.69
CA GLU A 213 6.75 10.24 24.34
C GLU A 213 6.18 8.98 25.04
N GLY A 214 6.89 7.86 24.94
CA GLY A 214 6.50 6.59 25.57
C GLY A 214 5.35 5.84 24.89
N LEU A 215 4.90 6.29 23.72
CA LEU A 215 3.80 5.68 22.97
C LEU A 215 4.31 5.16 21.61
N THR A 216 4.11 3.86 21.38
CA THR A 216 4.33 3.24 20.06
C THR A 216 3.01 3.21 19.30
N PHE A 217 3.02 3.61 18.03
CA PHE A 217 1.88 3.54 17.13
C PHE A 217 2.24 2.73 15.89
N VAL A 218 1.51 1.65 15.65
CA VAL A 218 1.57 0.89 14.41
C VAL A 218 0.36 1.32 13.57
N PRO A 219 0.55 2.09 12.49
CA PRO A 219 -0.57 2.52 11.64
C PRO A 219 -1.25 1.31 10.98
N GLY A 220 -2.58 1.33 11.01
CA GLY A 220 -3.42 0.43 10.22
C GLY A 220 -3.77 1.06 8.88
N THR A 221 -5.00 0.84 8.41
CA THR A 221 -5.50 1.42 7.16
C THR A 221 -6.13 2.79 7.36
N TRP A 222 -6.17 3.59 6.30
CA TRP A 222 -6.90 4.85 6.21
C TRP A 222 -7.81 4.92 4.97
N ARG A 223 -8.83 5.76 5.03
CA ARG A 223 -9.74 6.10 3.93
C ARG A 223 -10.24 7.53 4.05
N VAL A 224 -10.81 8.09 2.99
CA VAL A 224 -11.42 9.42 2.97
C VAL A 224 -12.89 9.30 2.62
N GLY A 225 -13.74 9.87 3.47
CA GLY A 225 -15.17 9.98 3.23
C GLY A 225 -15.56 11.33 2.63
N ASN A 226 -16.73 11.36 2.00
CA ASN A 226 -17.30 12.54 1.36
C ASN A 226 -16.38 13.16 0.28
N VAL A 227 -15.78 12.32 -0.56
CA VAL A 227 -14.96 12.77 -1.70
C VAL A 227 -15.88 13.18 -2.85
N PRO A 228 -15.83 14.42 -3.35
CA PRO A 228 -16.65 14.82 -4.51
C PRO A 228 -16.29 14.01 -5.76
N ALA A 229 -17.29 13.69 -6.58
CA ALA A 229 -17.11 13.03 -7.87
C ALA A 229 -16.89 14.02 -9.03
N SER A 230 -17.18 15.31 -8.81
CA SER A 230 -17.11 16.34 -9.84
C SER A 230 -16.59 17.67 -9.32
N THR A 231 -16.20 18.53 -10.25
CA THR A 231 -15.76 19.91 -9.98
C THR A 231 -16.22 20.83 -11.10
N PHE A 232 -16.45 22.11 -10.80
CA PHE A 232 -16.73 23.10 -11.84
C PHE A 232 -15.46 23.45 -12.60
N VAL A 233 -15.58 23.53 -13.92
CA VAL A 233 -14.50 23.93 -14.82
C VAL A 233 -14.03 25.36 -14.52
N THR A 234 -14.91 26.25 -14.11
CA THR A 234 -14.56 27.61 -13.67
C THR A 234 -14.65 27.72 -12.15
N GLU A 235 -13.89 28.65 -11.57
CA GLU A 235 -13.96 28.96 -10.14
C GLU A 235 -15.26 29.75 -9.83
N HIS A 236 -15.98 29.37 -8.77
CA HIS A 236 -17.18 30.05 -8.30
C HIS A 236 -16.94 30.73 -6.95
N VAL A 237 -17.51 31.90 -6.74
CA VAL A 237 -17.44 32.61 -5.45
C VAL A 237 -18.32 31.89 -4.43
N LYS A 238 -17.78 31.57 -3.24
CA LYS A 238 -18.54 30.96 -2.14
C LYS A 238 -19.59 31.95 -1.62
N GLY A 239 -20.83 31.50 -1.49
CA GLY A 239 -21.95 32.27 -0.96
C GLY A 239 -22.37 31.82 0.44
N SER A 240 -23.61 32.16 0.82
CA SER A 240 -24.24 31.82 2.11
C SER A 240 -25.48 30.95 2.00
N ASP A 241 -25.76 30.40 0.81
CA ASP A 241 -26.87 29.47 0.57
C ASP A 241 -26.53 28.05 1.08
N ALA A 242 -27.39 27.46 1.90
CA ALA A 242 -27.21 26.12 2.43
C ALA A 242 -27.16 25.03 1.34
N GLY A 243 -27.75 25.27 0.16
CA GLY A 243 -27.69 24.37 -1.00
C GLY A 243 -26.33 24.34 -1.70
N ALA A 244 -25.40 25.23 -1.32
CA ALA A 244 -24.04 25.31 -1.84
C ALA A 244 -23.92 25.28 -3.40
N PRO A 245 -24.65 26.13 -4.14
CA PRO A 245 -24.65 26.11 -5.62
C PRO A 245 -23.31 26.43 -6.28
N TRP A 246 -22.34 26.98 -5.54
CA TRP A 246 -20.96 27.24 -5.97
C TRP A 246 -20.07 25.99 -5.96
N ASP A 247 -20.55 24.89 -5.39
CA ASP A 247 -19.83 23.63 -5.27
C ASP A 247 -20.49 22.59 -6.19
N ALA A 248 -19.69 21.95 -7.04
CA ALA A 248 -20.19 21.05 -8.06
C ALA A 248 -20.94 19.84 -7.50
N GLY A 249 -20.54 19.36 -6.32
CA GLY A 249 -21.19 18.24 -5.64
C GLY A 249 -22.51 18.62 -4.95
N GLY A 250 -22.77 19.92 -4.72
CA GLY A 250 -24.01 20.38 -4.10
C GLY A 250 -24.30 19.70 -2.75
N MET A 251 -25.55 19.32 -2.49
CA MET A 251 -25.96 18.62 -1.26
C MET A 251 -26.41 17.17 -1.50
N GLU A 252 -26.20 16.65 -2.71
CA GLU A 252 -26.68 15.33 -3.12
C GLU A 252 -25.63 14.26 -2.77
N MET A 253 -25.99 13.31 -1.90
CA MET A 253 -25.08 12.29 -1.39
C MET A 253 -24.44 11.44 -2.50
N ASP A 254 -25.17 11.15 -3.58
CA ASP A 254 -24.68 10.36 -4.72
C ASP A 254 -23.57 11.06 -5.53
N SER A 255 -23.38 12.36 -5.33
CA SER A 255 -22.25 13.13 -5.90
C SER A 255 -20.94 12.92 -5.14
N TYR A 256 -20.97 12.15 -4.06
CA TYR A 256 -19.84 11.88 -3.19
C TYR A 256 -19.59 10.38 -3.07
N TRP A 257 -18.36 10.00 -2.74
CA TRP A 257 -18.00 8.60 -2.52
C TRP A 257 -17.07 8.45 -1.32
N LEU A 258 -17.05 7.22 -0.80
CA LEU A 258 -16.13 6.76 0.22
C LEU A 258 -14.98 6.04 -0.46
N SER A 259 -13.74 6.41 -0.11
CA SER A 259 -12.58 5.76 -0.71
C SER A 259 -12.38 4.33 -0.21
N GLU A 260 -11.61 3.58 -1.00
CA GLU A 260 -11.01 2.33 -0.56
C GLU A 260 -10.11 2.54 0.66
N LEU A 261 -9.77 1.43 1.32
CA LEU A 261 -8.80 1.39 2.40
C LEU A 261 -7.38 1.33 1.82
N PHE A 262 -6.51 2.19 2.33
CA PHE A 262 -5.10 2.30 1.95
C PHE A 262 -4.20 2.11 3.16
N GLN A 263 -2.98 1.64 2.93
CA GLN A 263 -1.93 1.62 3.95
C GLN A 263 -1.26 2.99 4.02
N PHE A 264 -0.67 3.33 5.18
CA PHE A 264 0.21 4.49 5.28
C PHE A 264 1.58 4.20 4.66
N GLU A 265 2.27 5.28 4.26
CA GLU A 265 3.66 5.23 3.80
C GLU A 265 4.58 5.91 4.82
N GLY A 266 5.87 5.54 4.85
CA GLY A 266 6.85 6.15 5.76
C GLY A 266 7.78 5.15 6.45
N ASP A 267 8.62 5.65 7.37
CA ASP A 267 9.47 4.80 8.22
C ASP A 267 8.73 4.38 9.49
N ALA A 268 9.03 3.19 10.00
CA ALA A 268 8.39 2.62 11.19
C ALA A 268 8.67 3.42 12.48
N THR A 269 9.62 4.36 12.46
CA THR A 269 10.19 4.95 13.67
C THR A 269 9.88 6.42 13.91
N THR A 270 9.53 7.25 12.91
CA THR A 270 9.28 8.68 13.17
C THR A 270 8.29 9.42 12.25
N THR A 271 8.02 8.93 11.04
CA THR A 271 7.20 9.66 10.06
C THR A 271 6.24 8.74 9.32
N THR A 272 5.02 8.60 9.84
CA THR A 272 3.90 8.02 9.11
C THR A 272 3.19 9.14 8.33
N THR A 273 3.12 9.04 7.01
CA THR A 273 2.54 10.07 6.15
C THR A 273 1.64 9.47 5.08
N THR A 274 0.66 10.26 4.64
CA THR A 274 -0.09 9.97 3.42
C THR A 274 -0.36 11.26 2.66
N THR A 275 -0.38 11.17 1.33
CA THR A 275 -0.72 12.28 0.44
C THR A 275 -1.75 11.84 -0.59
N PHE A 276 -2.79 12.64 -0.74
CA PHE A 276 -3.87 12.41 -1.70
C PHE A 276 -4.42 13.73 -2.26
N TYR A 277 -5.30 13.64 -3.25
CA TYR A 277 -5.90 14.79 -3.91
C TYR A 277 -7.43 14.75 -3.79
N LEU A 278 -8.04 15.91 -3.56
CA LEU A 278 -9.48 16.09 -3.45
C LEU A 278 -9.96 17.18 -4.39
N PRO A 279 -11.07 16.98 -5.11
CA PRO A 279 -11.77 18.10 -5.73
C PRO A 279 -12.19 19.14 -4.70
N GLU A 280 -12.46 20.34 -5.18
CA GLU A 280 -13.03 21.42 -4.36
C GLU A 280 -14.31 20.94 -3.64
N ASN A 281 -14.41 21.20 -2.34
CA ASN A 281 -15.59 20.94 -1.52
C ASN A 281 -15.73 22.08 -0.50
N ARG A 282 -16.80 22.88 -0.61
CA ARG A 282 -16.98 24.11 0.17
C ARG A 282 -18.41 24.21 0.70
N LYS A 283 -18.60 23.86 1.98
CA LYS A 283 -19.92 23.82 2.65
C LYS A 283 -19.98 24.78 3.84
N LEU A 284 -21.21 25.08 4.27
CA LEU A 284 -21.46 25.87 5.48
C LEU A 284 -21.56 24.95 6.69
N ALA A 285 -20.88 25.31 7.78
CA ALA A 285 -21.00 24.61 9.06
C ALA A 285 -22.44 24.63 9.58
N LYS A 286 -22.88 23.54 10.24
CA LYS A 286 -24.22 23.47 10.85
C LYS A 286 -24.34 24.41 12.05
N LYS A 287 -23.26 24.49 12.85
CA LYS A 287 -23.16 25.29 14.06
C LYS A 287 -21.73 25.80 14.23
N MET A 288 -21.57 26.97 14.82
CA MET A 288 -20.27 27.53 15.18
C MET A 288 -19.75 26.91 16.48
N ILE A 289 -18.48 26.50 16.47
CA ILE A 289 -17.71 26.09 17.63
C ILE A 289 -17.04 27.33 18.24
N THR A 290 -17.29 27.54 19.53
CA THR A 290 -16.70 28.61 20.36
C THR A 290 -16.19 28.04 21.69
N PRO A 291 -15.35 28.77 22.45
CA PRO A 291 -14.90 28.34 23.79
C PRO A 291 -16.02 28.08 24.81
N ALA A 292 -17.25 28.53 24.54
CA ALA A 292 -18.44 28.27 25.37
C ALA A 292 -19.23 27.02 24.95
N SER A 293 -18.77 26.30 23.93
CA SER A 293 -19.48 25.12 23.39
C SER A 293 -19.39 23.94 24.37
N PRO A 294 -20.47 23.16 24.55
CA PRO A 294 -20.45 21.98 25.41
C PRO A 294 -19.43 20.94 24.94
N GLY A 295 -18.49 20.56 25.82
CA GLY A 295 -17.39 19.64 25.51
C GLY A 295 -16.14 20.31 24.92
N TYR A 296 -16.06 21.64 24.89
CA TYR A 296 -14.89 22.34 24.37
C TYR A 296 -13.63 22.01 25.17
N ASN A 297 -12.65 21.40 24.50
CA ASN A 297 -11.32 21.12 25.05
C ASN A 297 -10.33 22.23 24.68
N ALA A 298 -9.76 22.90 25.69
CA ALA A 298 -8.82 24.01 25.49
C ALA A 298 -7.48 23.58 24.86
N GLU A 299 -7.00 22.36 25.14
CA GLU A 299 -5.76 21.84 24.55
C GLU A 299 -5.92 21.54 23.05
N ARG A 300 -7.11 21.08 22.65
CA ARG A 300 -7.45 20.79 21.24
C ARG A 300 -8.10 21.97 20.53
N LYS A 301 -8.26 23.11 21.21
CA LYS A 301 -8.96 24.31 20.71
C LYS A 301 -10.39 24.01 20.21
N GLY A 302 -11.02 22.95 20.73
CA GLY A 302 -12.33 22.45 20.29
C GLY A 302 -12.38 21.77 18.92
N TYR A 303 -11.24 21.40 18.33
CA TYR A 303 -11.21 20.75 17.00
C TYR A 303 -11.93 19.40 16.99
N ASP A 304 -11.88 18.68 18.10
CA ASP A 304 -12.58 17.41 18.37
C ASP A 304 -14.12 17.54 18.33
N LEU A 305 -14.66 18.75 18.49
CA LEU A 305 -16.10 18.97 18.33
C LEU A 305 -16.55 18.88 16.88
N ARG A 306 -15.64 18.92 15.89
CA ARG A 306 -16.00 18.69 14.48
C ARG A 306 -16.57 17.29 14.27
N GLN A 307 -16.08 16.32 15.04
CA GLN A 307 -16.44 14.91 14.97
C GLN A 307 -17.71 14.59 15.76
N LYS A 308 -18.10 15.45 16.70
CA LYS A 308 -19.16 15.18 17.66
C LYS A 308 -20.47 14.84 16.97
N GLN A 309 -21.05 13.72 17.37
CA GLN A 309 -22.33 13.22 16.87
C GLN A 309 -23.45 13.46 17.88
N VAL A 310 -24.67 13.61 17.39
CA VAL A 310 -25.85 13.68 18.27
C VAL A 310 -26.13 12.29 18.82
N LYS A 311 -26.13 12.16 20.15
CA LYS A 311 -26.40 10.90 20.87
C LYS A 311 -27.90 10.75 21.12
N SER A 312 -28.44 9.56 20.85
CA SER A 312 -29.86 9.24 21.07
C SER A 312 -30.02 7.95 21.86
N PRO A 313 -30.96 7.84 22.83
CA PRO A 313 -31.21 6.60 23.55
C PRO A 313 -31.66 5.46 22.62
N VAL A 314 -31.20 4.24 22.90
CA VAL A 314 -31.70 3.02 22.28
C VAL A 314 -32.99 2.59 22.98
N PRO A 315 -34.13 2.43 22.28
CA PRO A 315 -35.38 2.00 22.90
C PRO A 315 -35.23 0.67 23.65
N ASP A 316 -35.81 0.59 24.85
CA ASP A 316 -35.88 -0.61 25.70
C ASP A 316 -34.53 -1.18 26.21
N ALA A 317 -33.40 -0.50 25.99
CA ALA A 317 -32.09 -0.93 26.48
C ALA A 317 -31.90 -0.63 27.98
N THR A 318 -31.71 -1.68 28.80
CA THR A 318 -31.39 -1.55 30.24
C THR A 318 -29.91 -1.70 30.55
N GLU A 319 -29.14 -2.27 29.63
CA GLU A 319 -27.69 -2.49 29.71
C GLU A 319 -26.99 -1.79 28.54
N LYS A 320 -25.68 -1.54 28.68
CA LYS A 320 -24.90 -0.92 27.62
C LYS A 320 -24.63 -1.94 26.48
N PRO A 321 -24.64 -1.51 25.21
CA PRO A 321 -24.87 -0.15 24.73
C PRO A 321 -26.35 0.26 24.82
N ASN A 322 -26.59 1.46 25.33
CA ASN A 322 -27.92 2.04 25.55
C ASN A 322 -28.12 3.41 24.89
N VAL A 323 -27.10 3.95 24.21
CA VAL A 323 -27.22 5.10 23.31
C VAL A 323 -26.64 4.75 21.92
N GLN A 324 -26.95 5.57 20.90
CA GLN A 324 -26.44 5.39 19.53
C GLN A 324 -26.01 6.72 18.89
N ASN A 325 -25.02 6.65 18.01
CA ASN A 325 -24.44 7.79 17.29
C ASN A 325 -25.30 8.19 16.07
N GLY A 326 -25.72 9.45 16.03
CA GLY A 326 -26.48 10.05 14.92
C GLY A 326 -25.62 10.90 13.96
N ALA A 327 -26.25 11.88 13.32
CA ALA A 327 -25.55 12.83 12.44
C ALA A 327 -24.57 13.73 13.23
N THR A 328 -23.62 14.35 12.53
CA THR A 328 -22.71 15.34 13.11
C THR A 328 -23.47 16.53 13.68
N GLU A 329 -23.03 17.03 14.83
CA GLU A 329 -23.62 18.20 15.47
C GLU A 329 -23.15 19.53 14.84
N TYR A 330 -21.85 19.63 14.52
CA TYR A 330 -21.22 20.86 14.04
C TYR A 330 -20.81 20.80 12.57
N ALA A 331 -20.17 19.71 12.14
CA ALA A 331 -19.67 19.57 10.78
C ALA A 331 -20.81 19.43 9.76
N PRO A 332 -20.66 19.97 8.53
CA PRO A 332 -21.54 19.66 7.41
C PRO A 332 -21.59 18.15 7.15
N ASP A 333 -22.75 17.60 6.75
CA ASP A 333 -22.91 16.16 6.50
C ASP A 333 -21.95 15.63 5.41
N LEU A 334 -21.69 16.46 4.39
CA LEU A 334 -20.86 16.14 3.22
C LEU A 334 -19.48 16.82 3.27
N ALA A 335 -19.02 17.20 4.46
CA ALA A 335 -17.65 17.68 4.65
C ALA A 335 -16.64 16.52 4.53
N PRO A 336 -15.53 16.68 3.79
CA PRO A 336 -14.51 15.63 3.69
C PRO A 336 -13.89 15.30 5.05
N TYR A 337 -13.64 14.02 5.29
CA TYR A 337 -12.93 13.56 6.48
C TYR A 337 -11.98 12.42 6.13
N ILE A 338 -10.86 12.34 6.83
CA ILE A 338 -10.01 11.15 6.84
C ILE A 338 -10.38 10.29 8.04
N GLU A 339 -10.50 8.99 7.82
CA GLU A 339 -10.65 7.99 8.87
C GLU A 339 -9.45 7.05 8.80
N PHE A 340 -8.81 6.79 9.93
CA PHE A 340 -7.67 5.89 9.99
C PHE A 340 -7.65 5.06 11.27
N THR A 341 -7.04 3.89 11.18
CA THR A 341 -6.90 2.95 12.30
C THR A 341 -5.45 2.82 12.71
N GLY A 342 -5.22 2.31 13.91
CA GLY A 342 -3.92 1.79 14.28
C GLY A 342 -3.91 1.17 15.65
N GLU A 343 -2.76 0.62 15.98
CA GLU A 343 -2.53 -0.08 17.23
C GLU A 343 -1.54 0.70 18.07
N LEU A 344 -1.87 0.86 19.34
CA LEU A 344 -1.09 1.65 20.29
C LEU A 344 -0.58 0.76 21.40
N ARG A 345 0.67 1.00 21.80
CA ARG A 345 1.31 0.37 22.96
C ARG A 345 1.96 1.41 23.84
N GLN A 346 1.72 1.30 25.13
CA GLN A 346 2.28 2.20 26.13
C GLN A 346 2.62 1.42 27.39
N ASP A 347 3.89 1.49 27.81
CA ASP A 347 4.29 0.98 29.11
C ASP A 347 3.74 1.91 30.20
N MET A 348 3.04 1.33 31.17
CA MET A 348 2.52 2.04 32.33
C MET A 348 3.13 1.49 33.61
N THR A 349 3.37 2.39 34.57
CA THR A 349 3.82 2.04 35.92
C THR A 349 2.75 2.47 36.91
N THR A 350 2.08 1.51 37.54
CA THR A 350 1.10 1.77 38.61
C THR A 350 1.57 1.09 39.89
N GLY A 351 2.18 1.86 40.80
CA GLY A 351 2.78 1.30 42.02
C GLY A 351 4.00 0.42 41.72
N GLU A 352 4.00 -0.83 42.21
CA GLU A 352 5.07 -1.82 41.96
C GLU A 352 4.83 -2.70 40.72
N VAL A 353 3.67 -2.60 40.07
CA VAL A 353 3.30 -3.41 38.90
C VAL A 353 3.49 -2.59 37.63
N SER A 354 4.30 -3.13 36.71
CA SER A 354 4.42 -2.62 35.34
C SER A 354 3.41 -3.35 34.46
N THR A 355 2.64 -2.59 33.68
CA THR A 355 1.60 -3.10 32.77
C THR A 355 1.80 -2.52 31.38
N GLU A 356 1.56 -3.30 30.34
CA GLU A 356 1.46 -2.78 28.98
C GLU A 356 0.00 -2.40 28.71
N ARG A 357 -0.25 -1.13 28.37
CA ARG A 357 -1.52 -0.70 27.81
C ARG A 357 -1.48 -0.86 26.30
N PHE A 358 -2.37 -1.68 25.78
CA PHE A 358 -2.58 -1.86 24.35
C PHE A 358 -3.93 -1.29 23.93
N GLY A 359 -4.03 -0.79 22.71
CA GLY A 359 -5.33 -0.48 22.12
C GLY A 359 -5.38 -0.58 20.61
N ARG A 360 -6.56 -0.90 20.07
CA ARG A 360 -6.90 -0.79 18.64
C ARG A 360 -7.86 0.37 18.51
N VAL A 361 -7.43 1.42 17.80
CA VAL A 361 -8.13 2.70 17.79
C VAL A 361 -8.45 3.13 16.37
N THR A 362 -9.63 3.69 16.17
CA THR A 362 -10.09 4.35 14.94
C THR A 362 -10.22 5.84 15.21
N TYR A 363 -9.66 6.65 14.32
CA TYR A 363 -9.70 8.10 14.36
C TYR A 363 -10.47 8.63 13.16
N ARG A 364 -11.39 9.56 13.36
CA ARG A 364 -12.04 10.33 12.30
C ARG A 364 -11.68 11.81 12.42
N VAL A 365 -11.19 12.40 11.34
CA VAL A 365 -10.72 13.79 11.30
C VAL A 365 -11.36 14.51 10.13
N TYR A 366 -12.32 15.40 10.41
CA TYR A 366 -12.88 16.30 9.40
C TYR A 366 -11.83 17.30 8.92
N LEU A 367 -11.75 17.47 7.61
CA LEU A 367 -10.78 18.32 6.93
C LEU A 367 -11.31 19.75 6.77
N GLY A 368 -10.46 20.64 6.28
CA GLY A 368 -10.68 22.09 6.18
C GLY A 368 -9.48 22.90 6.70
N TYR A 369 -9.50 24.21 6.44
CA TYR A 369 -8.42 25.10 6.87
C TYR A 369 -8.50 25.40 8.38
N THR A 370 -7.35 25.66 9.00
CA THR A 370 -7.28 26.08 10.40
C THR A 370 -6.52 27.40 10.49
N ALA A 371 -7.24 28.49 10.72
CA ALA A 371 -6.63 29.81 10.91
C ALA A 371 -6.34 30.06 12.40
N GLU A 372 -5.42 30.97 12.72
CA GLU A 372 -5.15 31.33 14.13
C GLU A 372 -6.37 31.90 14.84
N ASN A 373 -7.20 32.65 14.11
CA ASN A 373 -8.41 33.31 14.61
C ASN A 373 -9.70 32.50 14.39
N ASP A 374 -9.66 31.47 13.55
CA ASP A 374 -10.75 30.49 13.37
C ASP A 374 -10.15 29.08 13.19
N PRO A 375 -9.77 28.42 14.29
CA PRO A 375 -9.06 27.15 14.21
C PRO A 375 -9.97 25.97 13.84
N VAL A 376 -11.30 26.15 13.81
CA VAL A 376 -12.24 25.01 13.85
C VAL A 376 -13.50 25.15 12.99
N ASN A 377 -13.87 26.32 12.48
CA ASN A 377 -15.15 26.46 11.74
C ASN A 377 -15.03 26.42 10.21
N ASP A 378 -13.80 26.40 9.67
CA ASP A 378 -13.58 26.31 8.23
C ASP A 378 -13.42 24.85 7.75
N TYR A 379 -14.42 24.34 7.04
CA TYR A 379 -14.47 22.99 6.48
C TYR A 379 -14.11 22.96 4.98
N ASP A 380 -13.67 24.08 4.41
CA ASP A 380 -13.47 24.20 2.97
C ASP A 380 -12.19 23.51 2.51
N ILE A 381 -12.33 22.78 1.41
CA ILE A 381 -11.24 22.28 0.58
C ILE A 381 -11.28 23.10 -0.72
N GLU A 382 -10.32 23.99 -0.87
CA GLU A 382 -10.21 24.89 -2.01
C GLU A 382 -9.31 24.31 -3.11
N ARG A 383 -9.68 24.57 -4.37
CA ARG A 383 -8.88 24.18 -5.53
C ARG A 383 -7.48 24.81 -5.50
N ASN A 384 -6.47 24.09 -5.99
CA ASN A 384 -5.08 24.54 -6.07
C ASN A 384 -4.42 24.92 -4.73
N VAL A 385 -4.92 24.38 -3.61
CA VAL A 385 -4.32 24.53 -2.27
C VAL A 385 -3.62 23.24 -1.84
N HIS A 386 -2.55 23.35 -1.08
CA HIS A 386 -1.90 22.22 -0.42
C HIS A 386 -2.11 22.30 1.09
N TYR A 387 -2.94 21.42 1.63
CA TYR A 387 -3.19 21.30 3.06
C TYR A 387 -2.20 20.31 3.68
N THR A 388 -1.61 20.67 4.83
CA THR A 388 -0.77 19.75 5.61
C THR A 388 -1.32 19.64 7.03
N TYR A 389 -1.85 18.46 7.36
CA TYR A 389 -2.34 18.11 8.69
C TYR A 389 -1.22 17.43 9.47
N ASN A 390 -0.84 17.97 10.63
CA ASN A 390 0.08 17.33 11.55
C ASN A 390 -0.71 16.85 12.77
N VAL A 391 -0.93 15.54 12.85
CA VAL A 391 -1.74 14.91 13.89
C VAL A 391 -0.80 14.25 14.90
N THR A 392 -0.98 14.59 16.17
CA THR A 392 -0.21 14.01 17.28
C THR A 392 -1.11 13.15 18.16
N ILE A 393 -0.79 11.86 18.26
CA ILE A 393 -1.49 10.91 19.14
C ILE A 393 -0.82 10.95 20.52
N LYS A 394 -1.57 11.38 21.55
CA LYS A 394 -1.05 11.58 22.92
C LYS A 394 -1.20 10.36 23.84
N GLY A 395 -2.13 9.44 23.56
CA GLY A 395 -2.41 8.28 24.41
C GLY A 395 -3.85 7.79 24.27
N MET A 396 -4.23 6.85 25.14
CA MET A 396 -5.53 6.13 25.08
C MET A 396 -6.44 6.39 26.28
N ASN A 397 -6.09 7.33 27.17
CA ASN A 397 -6.83 7.52 28.42
C ASN A 397 -8.29 7.95 28.22
N ASP A 398 -8.57 8.73 27.18
CA ASP A 398 -9.94 9.21 26.92
C ASP A 398 -10.89 8.07 26.57
N LEU A 399 -10.41 7.04 25.86
CA LEU A 399 -11.19 5.82 25.58
C LEU A 399 -11.50 5.03 26.86
N VAL A 400 -10.56 5.02 27.82
CA VAL A 400 -10.77 4.37 29.13
C VAL A 400 -11.83 5.13 29.93
N VAL A 401 -11.76 6.47 29.95
CA VAL A 401 -12.75 7.33 30.61
C VAL A 401 -14.13 7.13 29.98
N GLU A 402 -14.20 7.07 28.66
CA GLU A 402 -15.45 6.87 27.93
C GLU A 402 -16.05 5.48 28.17
N ALA A 403 -15.24 4.42 28.14
CA ALA A 403 -15.68 3.06 28.45
C ALA A 403 -16.26 2.95 29.88
N MET A 404 -15.67 3.67 30.84
CA MET A 404 -16.12 3.70 32.24
C MET A 404 -17.32 4.63 32.50
N SER A 405 -17.78 5.41 31.52
CA SER A 405 -18.87 6.39 31.72
C SER A 405 -20.23 5.72 31.97
N ASP A 406 -21.16 6.39 32.67
CA ASP A 406 -22.46 5.82 33.06
C ASP A 406 -23.64 6.41 32.27
N LYS A 407 -24.78 5.70 32.26
CA LYS A 407 -26.02 6.02 31.53
C LYS A 407 -26.56 7.43 31.80
N ASP A 408 -26.34 7.96 33.00
CA ASP A 408 -26.90 9.25 33.43
C ASP A 408 -25.98 10.43 33.06
N ARG A 409 -24.74 10.14 32.62
CA ARG A 409 -23.74 11.12 32.19
C ARG A 409 -22.72 10.46 31.26
N GLU A 410 -23.05 10.41 29.97
CA GLU A 410 -22.07 10.06 28.94
C GLU A 410 -20.92 11.07 28.98
N GLU A 411 -19.71 10.56 29.16
CA GLU A 411 -18.47 11.32 29.06
C GLU A 411 -17.74 10.82 27.82
N GLU A 412 -17.76 11.61 26.76
CA GLU A 412 -17.05 11.36 25.49
C GLU A 412 -15.97 12.43 25.33
N PRO A 413 -14.78 12.27 25.94
CA PRO A 413 -13.78 13.33 25.97
C PRO A 413 -13.10 13.54 24.61
N ALA A 414 -13.20 12.59 23.68
CA ALA A 414 -12.57 12.64 22.38
C ALA A 414 -13.51 12.14 21.25
N PRO A 415 -14.56 12.90 20.90
CA PRO A 415 -15.48 12.48 19.85
C PRO A 415 -14.77 12.13 18.54
N GLY A 416 -15.20 11.04 17.90
CA GLY A 416 -14.59 10.50 16.68
C GLY A 416 -13.29 9.75 16.91
N VAL A 417 -12.97 9.38 18.15
CA VAL A 417 -11.92 8.43 18.50
C VAL A 417 -12.58 7.26 19.20
N GLU A 418 -12.55 6.09 18.56
CA GLU A 418 -13.27 4.90 19.03
C GLU A 418 -12.30 3.73 19.14
N GLY A 419 -12.55 2.79 20.05
CA GLY A 419 -11.74 1.58 20.07
C GLY A 419 -11.76 0.76 21.34
N LEU A 420 -10.87 -0.23 21.34
CA LEU A 420 -10.64 -1.11 22.46
C LEU A 420 -9.30 -0.78 23.11
N VAL A 421 -9.29 -0.74 24.43
CA VAL A 421 -8.07 -0.61 25.24
C VAL A 421 -8.02 -1.76 26.25
N TYR A 422 -6.84 -2.28 26.54
CA TYR A 422 -6.65 -3.17 27.67
C TYR A 422 -5.29 -2.98 28.34
N ASP A 423 -5.26 -3.22 29.65
CA ASP A 423 -4.04 -3.19 30.46
C ASP A 423 -3.64 -4.61 30.82
N ALA A 424 -2.54 -5.09 30.27
CA ALA A 424 -2.02 -6.44 30.53
C ALA A 424 -0.80 -6.38 31.43
N HIS A 425 -0.72 -7.25 32.45
CA HIS A 425 0.52 -7.39 33.23
C HIS A 425 1.67 -7.93 32.36
N ARG A 426 1.33 -8.78 31.37
CA ARG A 426 2.28 -9.45 30.47
C ARG A 426 1.62 -9.65 29.11
N SER A 427 2.38 -9.42 28.04
CA SER A 427 1.91 -9.60 26.66
C SER A 427 2.86 -10.50 25.87
N PHE A 428 2.30 -11.45 25.12
CA PHE A 428 3.02 -12.28 24.16
C PHE A 428 2.55 -11.90 22.76
N SER A 429 3.50 -11.65 21.86
CA SER A 429 3.23 -11.39 20.45
C SER A 429 3.86 -12.49 19.64
N PHE A 430 3.03 -13.27 18.97
CA PHE A 430 3.42 -14.31 18.03
C PHE A 430 3.13 -13.88 16.59
N ASP A 431 3.95 -14.33 15.64
CA ASP A 431 3.65 -14.25 14.23
C ASP A 431 2.60 -15.32 13.84
N CYS A 432 2.19 -15.30 12.58
CA CYS A 432 1.11 -16.09 12.04
C CYS A 432 1.42 -17.58 11.84
N HIS A 433 2.69 -18.00 11.90
CA HIS A 433 3.08 -19.40 11.81
C HIS A 433 2.94 -20.15 13.14
N TYR A 434 3.37 -21.41 13.21
CA TYR A 434 3.38 -22.15 14.47
C TYR A 434 4.38 -21.50 15.43
N GLU A 435 3.92 -21.23 16.66
CA GLU A 435 4.75 -20.62 17.68
C GLU A 435 4.54 -21.27 19.04
N GLN A 436 5.55 -21.11 19.89
CA GLN A 436 5.51 -21.57 21.27
C GLN A 436 6.24 -20.57 22.15
N GLY A 437 5.70 -20.33 23.35
CA GLY A 437 6.29 -19.41 24.32
C GLY A 437 6.11 -19.88 25.76
N LEU A 438 6.96 -19.38 26.66
CA LEU A 438 6.87 -19.66 28.10
C LEU A 438 6.11 -18.55 28.83
N MET A 439 4.93 -18.89 29.33
CA MET A 439 4.08 -18.04 30.16
C MET A 439 4.35 -18.26 31.65
N ARG A 440 4.39 -17.16 32.42
CA ARG A 440 4.54 -17.16 33.88
C ARG A 440 3.60 -16.12 34.49
N PHE A 441 2.96 -16.42 35.61
CA PHE A 441 2.19 -15.46 36.42
C PHE A 441 1.98 -15.99 37.83
N ASN A 442 1.73 -15.10 38.79
CA ASN A 442 1.46 -15.51 40.18
C ASN A 442 -0.03 -15.71 40.44
N LYS A 443 -0.33 -16.60 41.39
CA LYS A 443 -1.70 -16.93 41.83
C LYS A 443 -2.53 -15.70 42.21
N ASP A 444 -1.94 -14.74 42.94
CA ASP A 444 -2.64 -13.57 43.45
C ASP A 444 -3.04 -12.58 42.34
N GLU A 445 -2.37 -12.61 41.18
CA GLU A 445 -2.65 -11.72 40.05
C GLU A 445 -4.03 -11.99 39.43
N LEU A 446 -4.58 -13.21 39.58
CA LEU A 446 -5.92 -13.56 39.08
C LEU A 446 -7.05 -12.84 39.84
N ALA A 447 -6.78 -12.37 41.07
CA ALA A 447 -7.75 -11.70 41.94
C ALA A 447 -9.03 -12.52 42.28
N ILE A 448 -9.02 -13.85 42.09
CA ILE A 448 -10.13 -14.76 42.41
C ILE A 448 -9.91 -15.58 43.69
N PHE A 449 -8.75 -15.45 44.32
CA PHE A 449 -8.39 -16.12 45.58
C PHE A 449 -8.43 -15.15 46.77
N ASN A 450 -8.71 -15.67 47.95
CA ASN A 450 -8.57 -14.99 49.24
C ASN A 450 -7.09 -14.96 49.66
N PRO A 451 -6.69 -14.07 50.59
CA PRO A 451 -5.32 -13.99 51.10
C PRO A 451 -4.81 -15.29 51.77
N ASP A 452 -5.71 -16.18 52.21
CA ASP A 452 -5.36 -17.51 52.74
C ASP A 452 -5.16 -18.57 51.66
N GLY A 453 -5.31 -18.19 50.38
CA GLY A 453 -5.16 -19.05 49.21
C GLY A 453 -6.41 -19.82 48.80
N SER A 454 -7.52 -19.72 49.54
CA SER A 454 -8.81 -20.32 49.17
C SER A 454 -9.48 -19.57 48.01
N LEU A 455 -10.31 -20.25 47.21
CA LEU A 455 -11.09 -19.61 46.13
C LEU A 455 -12.23 -18.77 46.74
N LYS A 456 -12.50 -17.58 46.20
CA LYS A 456 -13.66 -16.75 46.62
C LYS A 456 -14.99 -17.44 46.28
N ASP A 457 -16.03 -17.16 47.06
CA ASP A 457 -17.36 -17.77 46.85
C ASP A 457 -18.02 -17.34 45.53
N ASP A 458 -17.74 -16.12 45.08
CA ASP A 458 -18.22 -15.52 43.82
C ASP A 458 -17.16 -15.56 42.71
N ALA A 459 -16.10 -16.35 42.88
CA ALA A 459 -15.00 -16.42 41.92
C ALA A 459 -15.49 -16.87 40.53
N MET A 460 -15.18 -16.04 39.54
CA MET A 460 -15.32 -16.36 38.12
C MET A 460 -13.98 -16.18 37.44
N ILE A 461 -13.56 -17.19 36.68
CA ILE A 461 -12.40 -17.07 35.80
C ILE A 461 -12.90 -16.62 34.43
N SER A 462 -12.34 -15.54 33.90
CA SER A 462 -12.82 -14.93 32.66
C SER A 462 -11.69 -14.73 31.66
N PHE A 463 -12.02 -14.80 30.38
CA PHE A 463 -11.11 -14.42 29.30
C PHE A 463 -11.84 -13.63 28.22
N ALA A 464 -11.13 -12.72 27.57
CA ALA A 464 -11.56 -12.11 26.31
C ALA A 464 -10.89 -12.83 25.14
N ILE A 465 -11.66 -13.10 24.09
CA ILE A 465 -11.18 -13.73 22.87
C ILE A 465 -11.66 -12.92 21.67
N ARG A 466 -10.74 -12.64 20.76
CA ARG A 466 -11.01 -11.88 19.55
C ARG A 466 -10.31 -12.56 18.39
N THR A 467 -11.09 -13.02 17.42
CA THR A 467 -10.61 -13.68 16.20
C THR A 467 -11.47 -13.21 15.02
N PRO A 468 -11.15 -13.55 13.77
CA PRO A 468 -12.01 -13.25 12.62
C PRO A 468 -13.42 -13.86 12.71
N PHE A 469 -13.62 -14.82 13.62
CA PHE A 469 -14.87 -15.56 13.76
C PHE A 469 -15.66 -15.21 15.03
N CYS A 470 -15.03 -14.60 16.05
CA CYS A 470 -15.73 -14.17 17.25
C CYS A 470 -15.03 -13.03 18.00
N ASP A 471 -15.80 -12.18 18.68
CA ASP A 471 -15.34 -11.18 19.65
C ASP A 471 -16.21 -11.30 20.90
N LYS A 472 -15.67 -11.92 21.96
CA LYS A 472 -16.44 -12.30 23.15
C LYS A 472 -15.62 -12.20 24.43
N ILE A 473 -16.32 -12.00 25.55
CA ILE A 473 -15.81 -12.28 26.89
C ILE A 473 -16.56 -13.50 27.41
N VAL A 474 -15.82 -14.49 27.88
CA VAL A 474 -16.36 -15.74 28.43
C VAL A 474 -15.91 -15.87 29.88
N SER A 475 -16.86 -16.09 30.77
CA SER A 475 -16.62 -16.31 32.20
C SER A 475 -17.09 -17.69 32.61
N TYR A 476 -16.38 -18.34 33.52
CA TYR A 476 -16.78 -19.60 34.12
C TYR A 476 -16.78 -19.52 35.65
N THR A 477 -17.87 -19.96 36.24
CA THR A 477 -17.92 -20.35 37.64
C THR A 477 -17.26 -21.72 37.84
N ARG A 478 -16.90 -22.04 39.08
CA ARG A 478 -16.40 -23.37 39.44
C ARG A 478 -17.34 -24.51 39.02
N ALA A 479 -18.65 -24.34 39.22
CA ALA A 479 -19.63 -25.37 38.91
C ALA A 479 -19.75 -25.61 37.39
N GLU A 480 -19.64 -24.56 36.57
CA GLU A 480 -19.65 -24.69 35.11
C GLU A 480 -18.40 -25.43 34.60
N LEU A 481 -17.23 -25.20 35.20
CA LEU A 481 -16.00 -25.96 34.85
C LEU A 481 -16.11 -27.44 35.22
N GLU A 482 -16.75 -27.76 36.33
CA GLU A 482 -17.03 -29.15 36.74
C GLU A 482 -17.98 -29.85 35.75
N GLN A 483 -19.02 -29.15 35.27
CA GLN A 483 -19.90 -29.69 34.23
C GLN A 483 -19.21 -29.87 32.88
N LEU A 484 -18.25 -29.00 32.55
CA LEU A 484 -17.46 -29.12 31.32
C LEU A 484 -16.57 -30.36 31.33
N GLU A 485 -15.98 -30.72 32.47
CA GLU A 485 -15.19 -31.95 32.61
C GLU A 485 -16.01 -33.19 32.21
N ASP A 486 -17.27 -33.28 32.66
CA ASP A 486 -18.18 -34.38 32.32
C ASP A 486 -18.51 -34.45 30.82
N ASN A 487 -18.42 -33.33 30.09
CA ASN A 487 -18.64 -33.24 28.64
C ASN A 487 -17.33 -33.23 27.83
N GLY A 488 -16.22 -33.68 28.41
CA GLY A 488 -14.92 -33.76 27.73
C GLY A 488 -14.32 -32.39 27.38
N TYR A 489 -14.65 -31.35 28.16
CA TYR A 489 -14.17 -29.98 28.01
C TYR A 489 -14.59 -29.28 26.72
N VAL A 490 -15.72 -29.68 26.11
CA VAL A 490 -16.25 -29.05 24.90
C VAL A 490 -17.26 -27.96 25.29
N PRO A 491 -16.95 -26.66 25.08
CA PRO A 491 -17.87 -25.57 25.35
C PRO A 491 -19.02 -25.52 24.33
N SER A 492 -20.20 -25.05 24.75
CA SER A 492 -21.39 -24.95 23.90
C SER A 492 -22.21 -23.67 24.19
N GLY A 493 -23.14 -23.34 23.29
CA GLY A 493 -24.00 -22.16 23.42
C GLY A 493 -23.20 -20.86 23.51
N GLU A 494 -23.56 -20.00 24.46
CA GLU A 494 -22.91 -18.70 24.68
C GLU A 494 -21.41 -18.80 25.02
N LYS A 495 -20.98 -19.93 25.61
CA LYS A 495 -19.57 -20.15 26.00
C LYS A 495 -18.68 -20.60 24.84
N LYS A 496 -19.27 -20.99 23.69
CA LYS A 496 -18.49 -21.40 22.51
C LYS A 496 -17.71 -20.21 21.97
N ALA A 497 -16.41 -20.41 21.77
CA ALA A 497 -15.47 -19.44 21.23
C ALA A 497 -14.35 -20.14 20.45
N ASP A 498 -13.67 -19.37 19.60
CA ASP A 498 -12.52 -19.81 18.82
C ASP A 498 -11.24 -19.83 19.68
N THR A 499 -11.11 -20.90 20.47
CA THR A 499 -10.01 -21.10 21.43
C THR A 499 -9.05 -22.22 21.02
N GLY A 500 -9.43 -23.04 20.03
CA GLY A 500 -8.68 -24.21 19.57
C GLY A 500 -7.33 -23.91 18.91
N TRP A 501 -7.01 -22.65 18.70
CA TRP A 501 -5.69 -22.22 18.25
C TRP A 501 -4.64 -22.15 19.37
N LEU A 502 -5.06 -22.27 20.64
CA LEU A 502 -4.16 -22.32 21.79
C LEU A 502 -4.18 -23.69 22.46
N ALA A 503 -3.00 -24.16 22.85
CA ALA A 503 -2.84 -25.32 23.70
C ALA A 503 -1.78 -25.06 24.78
N PHE A 504 -1.87 -25.77 25.89
CA PHE A 504 -1.11 -25.47 27.10
C PHE A 504 -0.41 -26.71 27.66
N PHE A 505 0.81 -26.53 28.16
CA PHE A 505 1.53 -27.53 28.95
C PHE A 505 1.93 -26.92 30.29
N ILE A 506 1.39 -27.44 31.38
CA ILE A 506 1.69 -26.98 32.74
C ILE A 506 2.96 -27.68 33.21
N HIS A 507 3.98 -26.88 33.54
CA HIS A 507 5.21 -27.41 34.11
C HIS A 507 5.01 -27.82 35.57
N PRO A 508 5.76 -28.81 36.09
CA PRO A 508 5.61 -29.25 37.49
C PRO A 508 5.71 -28.09 38.48
N SER A 509 4.73 -27.95 39.39
CA SER A 509 4.69 -26.88 40.41
C SER A 509 5.89 -26.91 41.37
N THR A 510 6.60 -28.04 41.45
CA THR A 510 7.82 -28.21 42.24
C THR A 510 9.09 -27.66 41.59
N LEU A 511 9.05 -27.24 40.31
CA LEU A 511 10.23 -26.70 39.64
C LEU A 511 10.68 -25.40 40.31
N SER A 512 11.94 -25.37 40.76
CA SER A 512 12.55 -24.17 41.33
C SER A 512 12.62 -23.05 40.31
N ASP A 513 12.67 -21.81 40.79
CA ASP A 513 12.83 -20.63 39.95
C ASP A 513 14.28 -20.48 39.49
N ASN A 514 14.72 -21.39 38.61
CA ASN A 514 16.06 -21.37 38.04
C ASN A 514 16.00 -20.67 36.68
N GLY A 515 16.80 -19.63 36.49
CA GLY A 515 16.79 -18.77 35.30
C GLY A 515 17.26 -19.39 33.97
N ASN A 516 17.41 -20.72 33.86
CA ASN A 516 17.71 -21.40 32.59
C ASN A 516 16.45 -22.11 32.07
N GLU A 517 15.85 -21.50 31.05
CA GLU A 517 14.45 -21.62 30.70
C GLU A 517 14.20 -22.81 29.76
N THR A 518 13.58 -23.88 30.27
CA THR A 518 13.21 -25.05 29.46
C THR A 518 11.72 -25.00 29.14
N MET A 519 11.36 -24.47 27.98
CA MET A 519 10.07 -24.78 27.38
C MET A 519 10.04 -26.25 26.96
N GLU A 520 8.84 -26.83 26.93
CA GLU A 520 8.67 -28.18 26.41
C GLU A 520 8.44 -28.15 24.89
N TYR A 521 9.04 -29.08 24.15
CA TYR A 521 8.76 -29.22 22.72
C TYR A 521 7.34 -29.73 22.51
N TYR A 522 6.65 -29.21 21.49
CA TYR A 522 5.32 -29.70 21.14
C TYR A 522 5.28 -31.24 20.97
N SER A 523 6.25 -31.82 20.27
CA SER A 523 6.38 -33.27 20.06
C SER A 523 6.50 -34.08 21.36
N ASN A 524 7.02 -33.49 22.44
CA ASN A 524 7.24 -34.17 23.71
C ASN A 524 6.03 -34.12 24.66
N THR A 525 5.02 -33.29 24.37
CA THR A 525 3.89 -33.07 25.28
C THR A 525 3.01 -34.31 25.49
N GLY A 526 2.90 -35.19 24.48
CA GLY A 526 2.08 -36.40 24.56
C GLY A 526 0.65 -36.12 25.03
N ALA A 527 0.18 -36.89 26.03
CA ALA A 527 -1.14 -36.73 26.65
C ALA A 527 -1.23 -35.55 27.66
N HIS A 528 -0.14 -34.81 27.88
CA HIS A 528 -0.10 -33.68 28.82
C HIS A 528 -0.46 -32.34 28.16
N LEU A 529 -0.74 -32.33 26.85
CA LEU A 529 -1.22 -31.14 26.16
C LEU A 529 -2.70 -30.87 26.53
N LEU A 530 -2.99 -29.66 26.98
CA LEU A 530 -4.30 -29.24 27.47
C LEU A 530 -4.95 -28.25 26.50
N SER A 531 -6.28 -28.34 26.35
CA SER A 531 -7.10 -27.25 25.80
C SER A 531 -7.16 -26.06 26.75
N LEU A 532 -7.68 -24.92 26.29
CA LEU A 532 -7.93 -23.76 27.15
C LEU A 532 -8.84 -24.12 28.33
N GLU A 533 -9.97 -24.78 28.07
CA GLU A 533 -10.96 -25.12 29.11
C GLU A 533 -10.37 -26.10 30.14
N GLN A 534 -9.53 -27.05 29.70
CA GLN A 534 -8.77 -27.91 30.61
C GLN A 534 -7.79 -27.11 31.47
N PHE A 535 -7.09 -26.14 30.87
CA PHE A 535 -6.18 -25.26 31.60
C PHE A 535 -6.93 -24.41 32.65
N LEU A 536 -8.06 -23.80 32.29
CA LEU A 536 -8.91 -23.02 33.21
C LEU A 536 -9.46 -23.90 34.34
N TYR A 537 -9.88 -25.13 34.04
CA TYR A 537 -10.28 -26.11 35.05
C TYR A 537 -9.17 -26.33 36.08
N ARG A 538 -7.94 -26.61 35.63
CA ARG A 538 -6.80 -26.88 36.52
C ARG A 538 -6.45 -25.67 37.40
N LEU A 539 -6.53 -24.45 36.85
CA LEU A 539 -6.29 -23.21 37.61
C LEU A 539 -7.25 -23.05 38.79
N VAL A 540 -8.54 -23.38 38.60
CA VAL A 540 -9.58 -23.18 39.63
C VAL A 540 -9.68 -24.37 40.58
N LYS A 541 -9.57 -25.61 40.08
CA LYS A 541 -9.86 -26.84 40.83
C LYS A 541 -8.63 -27.52 41.41
N GLU A 542 -7.46 -27.31 40.81
CA GLU A 542 -6.21 -27.96 41.20
C GLU A 542 -5.06 -26.96 41.41
N PRO A 543 -5.26 -25.89 42.21
CA PRO A 543 -4.26 -24.84 42.34
C PRO A 543 -2.89 -25.34 42.86
N ASP A 544 -2.85 -26.38 43.69
CA ASP A 544 -1.58 -26.95 44.21
C ASP A 544 -0.77 -27.69 43.13
N TYR A 545 -1.44 -28.18 42.08
CA TYR A 545 -0.80 -28.78 40.92
C TYR A 545 -0.20 -27.71 40.00
N VAL A 546 -0.85 -26.55 39.91
CA VAL A 546 -0.50 -25.47 38.96
C VAL A 546 0.49 -24.46 39.53
N PHE A 547 0.32 -24.09 40.80
CA PHE A 547 1.10 -23.05 41.46
C PHE A 547 2.13 -23.63 42.42
N ASN A 548 3.34 -23.08 42.40
CA ASN A 548 4.35 -23.40 43.39
C ASN A 548 3.88 -22.99 44.80
N ALA A 549 3.92 -23.91 45.76
CA ALA A 549 3.42 -23.66 47.12
C ALA A 549 4.17 -22.54 47.88
N SER A 550 5.43 -22.27 47.55
CA SER A 550 6.26 -21.27 48.22
C SER A 550 6.20 -19.90 47.56
N THR A 551 6.19 -19.85 46.23
CA THR A 551 6.27 -18.60 45.46
C THR A 551 4.93 -18.16 44.85
N GLY A 552 3.95 -19.06 44.76
CA GLY A 552 2.68 -18.80 44.05
C GLY A 552 2.81 -18.77 42.53
N LEU A 553 3.99 -19.11 41.99
CA LEU A 553 4.29 -19.00 40.55
C LEU A 553 3.69 -20.16 39.75
N CYS A 554 3.00 -19.83 38.66
CA CYS A 554 2.59 -20.75 37.60
C CYS A 554 3.57 -20.67 36.41
N LYS A 555 3.94 -21.82 35.82
CA LYS A 555 4.81 -21.92 34.64
C LYS A 555 4.12 -22.78 33.57
N VAL A 556 3.90 -22.21 32.39
CA VAL A 556 3.13 -22.86 31.32
C VAL A 556 3.83 -22.64 29.98
N THR A 557 4.07 -23.69 29.21
CA THR A 557 4.38 -23.52 27.79
C THR A 557 3.08 -23.41 27.01
N VAL A 558 2.92 -22.33 26.27
CA VAL A 558 1.79 -22.10 25.37
C VAL A 558 2.22 -22.44 23.96
N TYR A 559 1.36 -23.13 23.23
CA TYR A 559 1.52 -23.43 21.80
C TYR A 559 0.41 -22.72 21.04
N ALA A 560 0.79 -21.84 20.12
CA ALA A 560 -0.11 -21.23 19.17
C ALA A 560 -0.06 -22.02 17.85
N ASN A 561 -1.20 -22.49 17.40
CA ASN A 561 -1.34 -23.02 16.04
C ASN A 561 -1.14 -21.88 15.03
N GLU A 562 -0.88 -22.25 13.77
CA GLU A 562 -0.86 -21.30 12.66
C GLU A 562 -2.18 -20.49 12.63
N TYR A 563 -2.09 -19.23 12.19
CA TYR A 563 -3.26 -18.40 11.85
C TYR A 563 -3.83 -18.85 10.50
N PHE A 564 -4.24 -20.11 10.44
CA PHE A 564 -4.81 -20.74 9.27
C PHE A 564 -5.99 -21.60 9.70
N TYR A 565 -7.08 -21.51 8.95
CA TYR A 565 -8.32 -22.23 9.24
C TYR A 565 -8.75 -23.00 8.01
N GLU A 566 -8.90 -24.31 8.16
CA GLU A 566 -9.45 -25.18 7.12
C GLU A 566 -10.98 -25.21 7.18
N ARG A 567 -11.55 -24.92 8.36
CA ARG A 567 -12.98 -25.01 8.69
C ARG A 567 -13.36 -23.82 9.57
N ASN A 568 -14.61 -23.38 9.48
CA ASN A 568 -15.11 -22.33 10.37
C ASN A 568 -15.16 -22.85 11.82
N PRO A 569 -14.37 -22.30 12.76
CA PRO A 569 -14.27 -22.83 14.13
C PRO A 569 -15.56 -22.61 14.94
N MET A 570 -16.42 -21.68 14.53
CA MET A 570 -17.65 -21.34 15.23
C MET A 570 -18.85 -22.19 14.79
N GLN A 571 -18.73 -22.98 13.72
CA GLN A 571 -19.81 -23.81 13.19
C GLN A 571 -19.54 -25.30 13.44
N ASP A 572 -20.46 -25.98 14.15
CA ASP A 572 -20.31 -27.41 14.44
C ASP A 572 -20.38 -28.23 13.15
N GLY A 573 -19.38 -29.10 12.93
CA GLY A 573 -19.32 -29.96 11.75
C GLY A 573 -19.09 -29.22 10.43
N ALA A 574 -18.56 -27.99 10.46
CA ALA A 574 -18.26 -27.24 9.25
C ALA A 574 -17.36 -28.04 8.29
N PRO A 575 -17.69 -28.09 6.98
CA PRO A 575 -16.84 -28.73 6.00
C PRO A 575 -15.54 -27.94 5.83
N GLU A 576 -14.52 -28.61 5.31
CA GLU A 576 -13.32 -27.95 4.80
C GLU A 576 -13.69 -26.96 3.68
N ASP A 577 -13.15 -25.75 3.76
CA ASP A 577 -13.34 -24.70 2.76
C ASP A 577 -12.01 -24.08 2.37
N LYS A 578 -11.56 -24.42 1.16
CA LYS A 578 -10.33 -23.87 0.60
C LYS A 578 -10.38 -22.34 0.44
N ASN A 579 -11.55 -21.70 0.41
CA ASN A 579 -11.67 -20.25 0.29
C ASN A 579 -11.73 -19.51 1.64
N LEU A 580 -11.65 -20.22 2.77
CA LEU A 580 -11.77 -19.62 4.09
C LEU A 580 -10.65 -18.62 4.40
N TRP A 581 -9.51 -18.70 3.69
CA TRP A 581 -8.42 -17.71 3.78
C TRP A 581 -8.88 -16.29 3.47
N LYS A 582 -9.93 -16.11 2.66
CA LYS A 582 -10.49 -14.77 2.39
C LYS A 582 -11.09 -14.12 3.65
N THR A 583 -11.39 -14.91 4.68
CA THR A 583 -11.90 -14.42 5.97
C THR A 583 -10.78 -14.14 6.96
N PHE A 584 -9.76 -15.00 7.03
CA PHE A 584 -8.72 -14.91 8.06
C PHE A 584 -7.43 -14.23 7.60
N ALA A 585 -7.09 -14.27 6.30
CA ALA A 585 -5.94 -13.56 5.77
C ALA A 585 -6.24 -12.05 5.72
N ASN A 586 -5.24 -11.23 6.00
CA ASN A 586 -5.37 -9.78 6.17
C ASN A 586 -6.33 -9.31 7.27
N ALA A 587 -6.94 -10.24 8.03
CA ALA A 587 -7.82 -9.91 9.14
C ALA A 587 -7.06 -9.23 10.30
N PRO A 588 -7.78 -8.60 11.24
CA PRO A 588 -7.17 -8.14 12.48
C PRO A 588 -6.56 -9.32 13.25
N ASP A 589 -5.41 -9.08 13.88
CA ASP A 589 -4.76 -10.04 14.79
C ASP A 589 -5.72 -10.64 15.81
N ARG A 590 -5.51 -11.92 16.11
CA ARG A 590 -6.31 -12.67 17.08
C ARG A 590 -5.70 -12.52 18.46
N THR A 591 -6.54 -12.33 19.46
CA THR A 591 -6.11 -12.03 20.83
C THR A 591 -6.85 -12.91 21.83
N PHE A 592 -6.11 -13.41 22.82
CA PHE A 592 -6.63 -14.04 24.01
C PHE A 592 -6.13 -13.27 25.24
N ASP A 593 -7.03 -12.81 26.09
CA ASP A 593 -6.69 -12.08 27.31
C ASP A 593 -7.26 -12.82 28.51
N LEU A 594 -6.42 -13.38 29.38
CA LEU A 594 -6.83 -13.95 30.65
C LEU A 594 -7.08 -12.80 31.64
N LEU A 595 -8.34 -12.57 32.01
CA LEU A 595 -8.75 -11.36 32.72
C LEU A 595 -8.38 -11.39 34.21
N VAL A 596 -8.15 -10.19 34.76
CA VAL A 596 -8.13 -9.99 36.21
C VAL A 596 -9.58 -10.02 36.71
N ASN A 597 -9.98 -11.11 37.38
CA ASN A 597 -11.36 -11.39 37.80
C ASN A 597 -12.37 -11.32 36.64
N THR A 598 -13.25 -10.31 36.61
CA THR A 598 -14.25 -10.05 35.57
C THR A 598 -14.16 -8.62 35.02
N SER A 599 -12.99 -7.97 35.12
CA SER A 599 -12.79 -6.57 34.72
C SER A 599 -13.10 -6.36 33.23
N HIS A 600 -14.21 -5.69 32.92
CA HIS A 600 -14.55 -5.22 31.59
C HIS A 600 -15.57 -4.08 31.65
N GLU A 601 -15.43 -3.10 30.75
CA GLU A 601 -16.28 -1.93 30.64
C GLU A 601 -16.56 -1.61 29.17
N ILE A 602 -17.76 -1.11 28.89
CA ILE A 602 -18.22 -0.72 27.56
C ILE A 602 -18.86 0.68 27.70
N SER A 603 -18.61 1.57 26.75
CA SER A 603 -19.24 2.90 26.72
C SER A 603 -20.75 2.81 26.47
N PRO A 604 -21.53 3.83 26.86
CA PRO A 604 -22.96 3.89 26.56
C PRO A 604 -23.31 3.64 25.08
N ASP A 605 -22.48 4.11 24.14
CA ASP A 605 -22.69 3.95 22.69
C ASP A 605 -22.05 2.68 22.10
N GLY A 606 -21.34 1.92 22.93
CA GLY A 606 -20.68 0.67 22.58
C GLY A 606 -19.41 0.80 21.74
N GLN A 607 -18.94 2.02 21.48
CA GLN A 607 -17.79 2.27 20.60
C GLN A 607 -16.44 2.22 21.33
N SER A 608 -16.43 2.41 22.65
CA SER A 608 -15.24 2.32 23.50
C SER A 608 -15.33 1.14 24.47
N ARG A 609 -14.25 0.35 24.59
CA ARG A 609 -14.18 -0.83 25.47
C ARG A 609 -12.88 -0.86 26.26
N TYR A 610 -12.94 -1.32 27.52
CA TYR A 610 -11.78 -1.45 28.40
C TYR A 610 -11.79 -2.74 29.23
N HIS A 611 -10.65 -3.39 29.42
CA HIS A 611 -10.49 -4.50 30.38
C HIS A 611 -9.06 -4.62 30.93
N GLN A 612 -8.89 -5.38 32.02
CA GLN A 612 -7.58 -5.71 32.59
C GLN A 612 -7.26 -7.19 32.48
N ALA A 613 -6.01 -7.53 32.16
CA ALA A 613 -5.56 -8.90 31.92
C ALA A 613 -4.27 -9.25 32.69
N VAL A 614 -4.20 -10.49 33.19
CA VAL A 614 -2.98 -11.07 33.76
C VAL A 614 -2.00 -11.41 32.64
N VAL A 615 -2.51 -12.02 31.57
CA VAL A 615 -1.74 -12.35 30.38
C VAL A 615 -2.56 -12.05 29.14
N SER A 616 -1.95 -11.36 28.17
CA SER A 616 -2.45 -11.21 26.81
C SER A 616 -1.57 -12.03 25.85
N ILE A 617 -2.21 -12.80 24.98
CA ILE A 617 -1.55 -13.50 23.87
C ILE A 617 -2.16 -12.96 22.59
N ARG A 618 -1.30 -12.44 21.73
CA ARG A 618 -1.68 -11.91 20.43
C ARG A 618 -0.94 -12.70 19.35
N GLN A 619 -1.65 -13.04 18.30
CA GLN A 619 -1.06 -13.64 17.11
C GLN A 619 -1.44 -12.85 15.86
N MET A 620 -0.42 -12.48 15.10
CA MET A 620 -0.59 -11.74 13.85
C MET A 620 -1.32 -12.61 12.83
N SER A 621 -2.18 -11.99 12.01
CA SER A 621 -2.80 -12.72 10.90
C SER A 621 -1.78 -12.96 9.79
N ILE A 622 -1.97 -14.01 9.00
CA ILE A 622 -1.29 -14.14 7.71
C ILE A 622 -1.66 -12.92 6.85
N LYS A 623 -0.67 -12.29 6.21
CA LYS A 623 -0.91 -11.19 5.27
C LYS A 623 -0.73 -11.67 3.84
N THR A 624 -1.53 -11.17 2.91
CA THR A 624 -1.45 -11.56 1.50
C THR A 624 -1.74 -10.38 0.59
N VAL A 625 -1.14 -10.41 -0.59
CA VAL A 625 -1.38 -9.43 -1.66
C VAL A 625 -2.56 -9.83 -2.56
N PHE A 626 -3.21 -10.96 -2.30
CA PHE A 626 -4.27 -11.52 -3.14
C PHE A 626 -5.67 -11.26 -2.58
N THR A 627 -6.63 -11.05 -3.49
CA THR A 627 -8.07 -11.00 -3.19
C THR A 627 -8.80 -12.26 -3.66
N GLU A 628 -8.25 -12.92 -4.68
CA GLU A 628 -8.85 -14.09 -5.35
C GLU A 628 -7.79 -15.15 -5.65
N GLY A 629 -8.22 -16.42 -5.76
CA GLY A 629 -7.37 -17.57 -6.11
C GLY A 629 -7.90 -18.31 -7.35
N PRO A 630 -7.62 -17.83 -8.58
CA PRO A 630 -8.03 -18.48 -9.81
C PRO A 630 -7.45 -19.90 -9.95
N GLU A 631 -8.12 -20.77 -10.71
CA GLU A 631 -7.66 -22.14 -10.97
C GLU A 631 -6.29 -22.16 -11.67
N GLY A 632 -5.38 -23.01 -11.21
CA GLY A 632 -4.03 -23.13 -11.76
C GLY A 632 -3.03 -22.03 -11.34
N MET A 633 -3.43 -21.13 -10.42
CA MET A 633 -2.55 -20.12 -9.81
C MET A 633 -2.27 -20.46 -8.35
N ARG A 634 -1.02 -20.29 -7.90
CA ARG A 634 -0.72 -20.31 -6.46
C ARG A 634 -1.00 -18.95 -5.85
N VAL A 635 -1.84 -18.94 -4.83
CA VAL A 635 -1.98 -17.81 -3.90
C VAL A 635 -1.27 -18.18 -2.61
N TRP A 636 -0.66 -17.20 -1.96
CA TRP A 636 0.10 -17.42 -0.74
C TRP A 636 0.02 -16.21 0.17
N GLY A 637 0.32 -16.42 1.44
CA GLY A 637 0.49 -15.37 2.44
C GLY A 637 1.92 -15.33 2.97
N VAL A 638 2.28 -14.23 3.63
CA VAL A 638 3.62 -13.95 4.16
C VAL A 638 3.55 -13.77 5.67
N GLU A 639 4.63 -14.17 6.35
CA GLU A 639 4.85 -13.88 7.77
C GLU A 639 5.03 -12.38 7.99
N ASN A 640 4.83 -11.86 9.20
CA ASN A 640 4.87 -10.43 9.48
C ASN A 640 6.24 -9.95 9.93
N VAL A 641 6.97 -10.76 10.69
CA VAL A 641 8.22 -10.39 11.36
C VAL A 641 9.34 -11.29 10.87
N ASN A 642 10.47 -10.70 10.48
CA ASN A 642 11.70 -11.48 10.31
C ASN A 642 12.24 -11.87 11.69
N GLU A 643 11.99 -13.11 12.11
CA GLU A 643 12.52 -13.60 13.40
C GLU A 643 14.00 -14.01 13.34
N THR A 644 14.59 -14.02 12.16
CA THR A 644 15.97 -14.44 11.93
C THR A 644 16.74 -13.45 11.05
N PRO A 645 16.91 -12.20 11.51
CA PRO A 645 17.77 -11.24 10.81
C PRO A 645 19.23 -11.68 10.89
N ASP A 646 20.01 -11.33 9.87
CA ASP A 646 21.45 -11.55 9.81
C ASP A 646 21.86 -13.02 9.94
N LEU A 647 21.03 -13.93 9.40
CA LEU A 647 21.41 -15.32 9.28
C LEU A 647 22.60 -15.49 8.34
N ASP A 648 23.55 -16.31 8.79
CA ASP A 648 24.71 -16.69 8.01
C ASP A 648 24.27 -17.47 6.76
N PHE A 649 24.69 -17.00 5.59
CA PHE A 649 24.52 -17.71 4.33
C PHE A 649 25.79 -17.54 3.48
N MET A 650 26.15 -18.57 2.71
CA MET A 650 27.35 -18.57 1.85
C MET A 650 27.04 -19.36 0.58
N THR A 651 27.47 -18.84 -0.57
CA THR A 651 27.47 -19.57 -1.83
C THR A 651 28.67 -20.52 -1.90
N PRO A 652 28.48 -21.81 -2.24
CA PRO A 652 29.62 -22.66 -2.59
C PRO A 652 30.36 -22.09 -3.81
N ALA A 653 31.68 -22.28 -3.89
CA ALA A 653 32.45 -21.82 -5.04
C ALA A 653 31.92 -22.43 -6.35
N VAL A 654 32.05 -21.70 -7.46
CA VAL A 654 31.62 -22.17 -8.81
C VAL A 654 32.28 -23.49 -9.21
N SER A 655 33.40 -23.89 -8.58
CA SER A 655 34.07 -25.17 -8.81
C SER A 655 33.55 -26.34 -7.95
N GLU A 656 32.73 -26.10 -6.93
CA GLU A 656 32.18 -27.14 -6.06
C GLU A 656 30.95 -27.77 -6.70
N ALA A 657 31.10 -29.04 -7.13
CA ALA A 657 30.02 -29.73 -7.80
C ALA A 657 28.90 -30.15 -6.83
N ARG A 658 27.72 -29.55 -6.94
CA ARG A 658 26.51 -29.94 -6.19
C ARG A 658 25.30 -29.99 -7.12
N TYR A 659 24.70 -31.17 -7.25
CA TYR A 659 23.54 -31.39 -8.13
C TYR A 659 22.25 -30.91 -7.45
N TYR A 660 21.84 -29.67 -7.74
CA TYR A 660 20.55 -29.10 -7.30
C TYR A 660 19.65 -28.80 -8.50
N TYR A 661 18.48 -29.43 -8.56
CA TYR A 661 17.51 -29.27 -9.66
C TYR A 661 16.36 -28.33 -9.28
N ASN A 662 16.65 -27.03 -9.23
CA ASN A 662 15.69 -25.97 -8.89
C ASN A 662 15.70 -24.93 -10.00
N LYS A 663 14.76 -25.06 -10.94
CA LYS A 663 14.60 -24.19 -12.11
C LYS A 663 13.33 -23.35 -12.08
N TYR A 664 12.47 -23.58 -11.08
CA TYR A 664 11.11 -23.06 -11.09
C TYR A 664 11.07 -21.63 -10.57
N TYR A 665 10.62 -20.71 -11.42
CA TYR A 665 10.52 -19.29 -11.07
C TYR A 665 9.32 -18.98 -10.18
N SER A 666 8.28 -19.83 -10.21
CA SER A 666 6.99 -19.60 -9.55
C SER A 666 6.60 -20.69 -8.53
N ASN A 667 7.54 -21.55 -8.11
CA ASN A 667 7.25 -22.65 -7.17
C ASN A 667 8.32 -22.72 -6.07
N GLY A 668 8.21 -21.83 -5.07
CA GLY A 668 9.17 -21.74 -3.98
C GLY A 668 9.18 -22.96 -3.07
N TRP A 669 8.04 -23.64 -2.93
CA TRP A 669 7.93 -24.85 -2.12
C TRP A 669 8.82 -25.96 -2.68
N SER A 670 8.71 -26.26 -3.99
CA SER A 670 9.55 -27.29 -4.64
C SER A 670 11.02 -26.95 -4.49
N ASN A 671 11.38 -25.68 -4.72
CA ASN A 671 12.75 -25.22 -4.57
C ASN A 671 13.25 -25.45 -3.13
N THR A 672 12.46 -25.07 -2.13
CA THR A 672 12.79 -25.23 -0.70
C THR A 672 12.94 -26.71 -0.31
N TRP A 673 11.98 -27.57 -0.68
CA TRP A 673 12.01 -29.00 -0.35
C TRP A 673 13.26 -29.69 -0.89
N LYS A 674 13.58 -29.43 -2.16
CA LYS A 674 14.76 -29.97 -2.84
C LYS A 674 16.07 -29.43 -2.28
N LEU A 675 16.10 -28.18 -1.78
CA LEU A 675 17.28 -27.59 -1.13
C LEU A 675 17.57 -28.28 0.21
N ILE A 676 16.55 -28.45 1.06
CA ILE A 676 16.72 -28.99 2.40
C ILE A 676 17.07 -30.48 2.33
N GLY A 677 16.40 -31.28 1.49
CA GLY A 677 16.48 -32.74 1.50
C GLY A 677 17.78 -33.37 0.96
N LYS A 678 18.69 -32.60 0.34
CA LYS A 678 20.02 -33.02 -0.20
C LYS A 678 20.11 -34.47 -0.70
N SER A 679 19.72 -34.77 -1.95
CA SER A 679 19.70 -36.16 -2.44
C SER A 679 20.96 -36.65 -3.17
N GLY A 680 21.87 -35.78 -3.62
CA GLY A 680 23.00 -36.19 -4.47
C GLY A 680 22.59 -36.82 -5.83
N LEU A 681 21.29 -36.88 -6.13
CA LEU A 681 20.70 -37.42 -7.34
C LEU A 681 20.44 -36.31 -8.37
N ILE A 682 20.59 -36.63 -9.65
CA ILE A 682 20.13 -35.77 -10.75
C ILE A 682 18.60 -35.65 -10.64
N GLY A 683 18.10 -34.43 -10.40
CA GLY A 683 16.66 -34.15 -10.20
C GLY A 683 16.26 -33.69 -8.79
N GLY A 684 17.16 -33.74 -7.80
CA GLY A 684 16.87 -33.30 -6.42
C GLY A 684 16.11 -34.33 -5.58
N PHE A 685 15.69 -33.96 -4.38
CA PHE A 685 14.90 -34.83 -3.48
C PHE A 685 13.40 -34.67 -3.76
N THR A 686 12.67 -35.78 -3.87
CA THR A 686 11.24 -35.81 -4.23
C THR A 686 10.40 -36.75 -3.35
N GLY A 687 10.97 -37.23 -2.24
CA GLY A 687 10.24 -38.11 -1.32
C GLY A 687 9.28 -37.33 -0.42
N GLU A 688 8.26 -38.03 0.10
CA GLU A 688 7.28 -37.52 1.07
C GLU A 688 7.88 -37.26 2.45
N VAL A 689 8.89 -38.04 2.87
CA VAL A 689 9.51 -37.94 4.20
C VAL A 689 10.96 -37.51 4.04
N MET A 690 11.31 -36.36 4.62
CA MET A 690 12.62 -35.75 4.46
C MET A 690 13.75 -36.63 4.99
N ASN A 691 14.81 -36.73 4.18
CA ASN A 691 16.04 -37.32 4.65
C ASN A 691 16.81 -36.36 5.57
N ASP A 692 17.34 -36.82 6.71
CA ASP A 692 18.29 -36.05 7.52
C ASP A 692 19.48 -35.68 6.65
N PRO A 693 19.65 -34.38 6.33
CA PRO A 693 20.61 -33.95 5.34
C PRO A 693 22.07 -34.02 5.84
N ILE A 694 22.28 -34.42 7.10
CA ILE A 694 23.60 -34.40 7.77
C ILE A 694 23.99 -35.77 8.34
N ARG A 695 23.14 -36.43 9.15
CA ARG A 695 23.56 -37.60 9.97
C ARG A 695 22.72 -38.88 9.75
N SER A 696 21.85 -38.89 8.75
CA SER A 696 21.00 -40.04 8.37
C SER A 696 20.03 -40.53 9.47
N ASN A 697 19.75 -39.76 10.53
CA ASN A 697 18.78 -40.11 11.58
C ASN A 697 17.52 -39.23 11.50
N HIS A 698 16.46 -39.80 10.95
CA HIS A 698 15.25 -39.09 10.57
C HIS A 698 14.23 -38.92 11.70
N ASP A 699 14.23 -39.83 12.69
CA ASP A 699 13.19 -39.94 13.73
C ASP A 699 13.27 -38.84 14.82
N ARG A 700 14.23 -37.92 14.71
CA ARG A 700 14.43 -36.79 15.64
C ARG A 700 14.85 -35.53 14.89
N LEU A 701 14.46 -35.41 13.62
CA LEU A 701 14.95 -34.36 12.75
C LEU A 701 14.58 -32.97 13.29
N TRP A 702 13.35 -32.77 13.77
CA TRP A 702 12.92 -31.48 14.35
C TRP A 702 13.81 -31.03 15.52
N GLN A 703 14.09 -31.92 16.47
CA GLN A 703 14.92 -31.64 17.65
C GLN A 703 16.42 -31.58 17.32
N ALA A 704 16.83 -32.19 16.21
CA ALA A 704 18.17 -32.05 15.69
C ALA A 704 18.37 -30.67 15.07
N MET A 705 17.39 -30.19 14.29
CA MET A 705 17.47 -28.94 13.53
C MET A 705 17.17 -27.69 14.36
N THR A 706 16.47 -27.84 15.50
CA THR A 706 16.09 -26.74 16.39
C THR A 706 16.57 -26.97 17.83
N LYS A 707 16.69 -25.89 18.61
CA LYS A 707 16.97 -25.91 20.05
C LYS A 707 16.14 -24.85 20.77
N VAL A 708 15.87 -25.06 22.06
CA VAL A 708 15.25 -24.02 22.90
C VAL A 708 16.35 -23.17 23.53
N GLU A 709 16.34 -21.87 23.28
CA GLU A 709 17.25 -20.89 23.88
C GLU A 709 16.43 -19.69 24.39
N ASN A 710 16.64 -19.29 25.65
CA ASN A 710 15.96 -18.15 26.30
C ASN A 710 14.43 -18.17 26.13
N GLY A 711 13.80 -19.33 26.31
CA GLY A 711 12.35 -19.46 26.17
C GLY A 711 11.82 -19.19 24.76
N LYS A 712 12.63 -19.46 23.72
CA LYS A 712 12.23 -19.44 22.30
C LYS A 712 12.82 -20.62 21.54
N LEU A 713 12.17 -21.01 20.45
CA LEU A 713 12.69 -21.99 19.51
C LEU A 713 13.68 -21.31 18.54
N THR A 714 14.90 -21.82 18.42
CA THR A 714 15.92 -21.32 17.49
C THR A 714 16.50 -22.46 16.67
N LEU A 715 17.19 -22.14 15.58
CA LEU A 715 17.92 -23.15 14.80
C LEU A 715 19.15 -23.65 15.59
N ASN A 716 19.42 -24.95 15.52
CA ASN A 716 20.47 -25.61 16.28
C ASN A 716 21.84 -25.53 15.60
N LYS A 717 22.56 -24.41 15.76
CA LYS A 717 23.92 -24.20 15.22
C LYS A 717 24.88 -25.37 15.46
N ASP A 718 24.78 -26.02 16.63
CA ASP A 718 25.68 -27.10 17.04
C ASP A 718 25.47 -28.36 16.20
N TYR A 719 24.26 -28.61 15.72
CA TYR A 719 23.96 -29.74 14.84
C TYR A 719 24.74 -29.65 13.52
N TYR A 720 24.90 -28.43 13.00
CA TYR A 720 25.58 -28.12 11.73
C TYR A 720 27.12 -28.10 11.84
N GLN A 721 27.70 -27.88 13.03
CA GLN A 721 29.15 -27.66 13.20
C GLN A 721 30.02 -28.94 13.27
N VAL A 722 29.47 -30.12 13.51
CA VAL A 722 30.26 -31.29 13.98
C VAL A 722 31.07 -32.02 12.91
N ALA A 723 30.79 -31.87 11.60
CA ALA A 723 31.44 -32.71 10.58
C ALA A 723 32.59 -32.05 9.81
N LEU A 724 32.57 -30.75 9.50
CA LEU A 724 33.57 -30.15 8.60
C LEU A 724 33.74 -28.65 8.88
N ARG A 725 34.91 -28.25 9.39
CA ARG A 725 35.26 -26.85 9.73
C ARG A 725 35.16 -25.83 8.57
N ASN A 726 34.88 -26.26 7.34
CA ASN A 726 34.86 -25.41 6.14
C ASN A 726 33.53 -25.39 5.37
N TYR A 727 32.47 -26.08 5.81
CA TYR A 727 31.18 -26.04 5.12
C TYR A 727 30.11 -25.35 5.99
N HIS A 728 30.22 -24.02 6.12
CA HIS A 728 29.12 -23.15 6.59
C HIS A 728 27.95 -23.08 5.60
N THR A 729 27.78 -24.09 4.75
CA THR A 729 26.85 -24.05 3.62
C THR A 729 25.42 -23.99 4.12
N GLU A 730 24.81 -22.84 3.90
CA GLU A 730 23.37 -22.63 3.73
C GLU A 730 22.51 -22.64 5.02
N TYR A 731 22.97 -22.11 6.16
CA TYR A 731 22.17 -22.11 7.43
C TYR A 731 20.76 -21.48 7.27
N ALA A 732 20.63 -20.46 6.42
CA ALA A 732 19.35 -19.83 6.10
C ALA A 732 18.31 -20.75 5.44
N ILE A 733 18.70 -21.85 4.78
CA ILE A 733 17.71 -22.74 4.10
C ILE A 733 16.89 -23.57 5.08
N TYR A 734 17.34 -23.68 6.33
CA TYR A 734 16.69 -24.48 7.36
C TYR A 734 15.71 -23.69 8.22
N THR A 735 15.50 -22.40 7.94
CA THR A 735 14.49 -21.57 8.63
C THR A 735 13.07 -22.16 8.60
N PRO A 736 12.64 -23.00 7.62
CA PRO A 736 11.35 -23.67 7.72
C PRO A 736 11.16 -24.50 8.99
N PHE A 737 12.24 -25.03 9.62
CA PHE A 737 12.13 -25.83 10.86
C PHE A 737 11.68 -25.03 12.08
N ILE A 738 11.77 -23.69 12.05
CA ILE A 738 11.32 -22.83 13.15
C ILE A 738 9.98 -22.14 12.86
N ARG A 739 9.39 -22.35 11.67
CA ARG A 739 8.05 -21.86 11.29
C ARG A 739 7.01 -22.99 11.19
N ASN A 740 7.49 -24.18 10.87
CA ASN A 740 6.67 -25.39 10.79
C ASN A 740 6.81 -26.22 12.05
N ARG A 741 5.99 -27.27 12.17
CA ARG A 741 5.94 -28.12 13.36
C ARG A 741 5.64 -29.57 12.99
N ASP A 742 6.21 -30.46 13.78
CA ASP A 742 5.90 -31.89 13.86
C ASP A 742 4.45 -32.09 14.33
N ASN A 743 3.52 -32.23 13.38
CA ASN A 743 2.09 -32.21 13.65
C ASN A 743 1.60 -33.59 14.14
N ASP A 744 2.17 -34.68 13.63
CA ASP A 744 1.83 -36.04 14.04
C ASP A 744 2.73 -36.59 15.17
N ARG A 745 3.80 -35.87 15.52
CA ARG A 745 4.70 -36.14 16.64
C ARG A 745 5.57 -37.38 16.44
N ASP A 746 5.85 -37.75 15.19
CA ASP A 746 6.71 -38.88 14.86
C ASP A 746 8.20 -38.50 14.79
N GLY A 747 8.52 -37.20 14.92
CA GLY A 747 9.86 -36.66 14.94
C GLY A 747 10.51 -36.53 13.55
N ARG A 748 9.81 -36.86 12.48
CA ARG A 748 10.24 -36.74 11.08
C ARG A 748 9.63 -35.47 10.47
N MET A 749 10.20 -35.00 9.35
CA MET A 749 9.63 -33.90 8.58
C MET A 749 8.95 -34.45 7.33
N GLN A 750 7.61 -34.38 7.30
CA GLN A 750 6.78 -34.84 6.20
C GLN A 750 6.56 -33.67 5.22
N ALA A 751 6.33 -33.95 3.95
CA ALA A 751 6.03 -32.93 2.95
C ALA A 751 4.79 -32.10 3.35
N SER A 752 3.76 -32.76 3.88
CA SER A 752 2.55 -32.15 4.43
C SER A 752 2.77 -31.36 5.72
N GLU A 753 3.97 -31.35 6.29
CA GLU A 753 4.31 -30.52 7.45
C GLU A 753 5.08 -29.25 7.05
N MET A 754 5.64 -29.18 5.83
CA MET A 754 6.26 -27.97 5.31
C MET A 754 5.20 -27.03 4.73
N GLN A 755 4.51 -26.33 5.61
CA GLN A 755 3.49 -25.35 5.26
C GLN A 755 4.12 -23.99 4.89
N TRP A 756 5.11 -23.56 5.66
CA TRP A 756 5.90 -22.35 5.45
C TRP A 756 7.21 -22.66 4.72
N TYR A 757 7.50 -21.95 3.64
CA TYR A 757 8.66 -22.21 2.79
C TYR A 757 9.27 -20.92 2.23
N ILE A 758 10.46 -21.02 1.63
CA ILE A 758 11.18 -19.86 1.11
C ILE A 758 10.63 -19.49 -0.29
N PRO A 759 10.20 -18.25 -0.53
CA PRO A 759 9.58 -17.83 -1.78
C PRO A 759 10.56 -17.88 -2.95
N SER A 760 10.09 -18.34 -4.11
CA SER A 760 10.81 -18.28 -5.39
C SER A 760 11.02 -16.84 -5.87
N VAL A 761 11.74 -16.66 -6.98
CA VAL A 761 11.97 -15.34 -7.58
C VAL A 761 10.66 -14.63 -7.95
N ALA A 762 9.69 -15.31 -8.56
CA ALA A 762 8.42 -14.69 -8.91
C ALA A 762 7.58 -14.37 -7.67
N GLU A 763 7.54 -15.27 -6.69
CA GLU A 763 6.81 -15.04 -5.43
C GLU A 763 7.43 -13.86 -4.65
N SER A 764 8.76 -13.77 -4.63
CA SER A 764 9.52 -12.68 -4.01
C SER A 764 9.35 -11.35 -4.75
N ASN A 765 9.35 -11.37 -6.08
CA ASN A 765 9.01 -10.18 -6.88
C ASN A 765 7.60 -9.70 -6.57
N MET A 766 6.68 -10.62 -6.32
CA MET A 766 5.29 -10.28 -6.02
C MET A 766 5.08 -9.70 -4.62
N LEU A 767 5.96 -10.01 -3.66
CA LEU A 767 6.05 -9.26 -2.40
C LEU A 767 6.41 -7.78 -2.63
N LEU A 768 7.27 -7.48 -3.60
CA LEU A 768 7.64 -6.11 -3.97
C LEU A 768 6.58 -5.41 -4.82
N VAL A 769 5.96 -6.13 -5.77
CA VAL A 769 4.88 -5.61 -6.64
C VAL A 769 3.64 -5.26 -5.82
N GLY A 770 3.25 -6.15 -4.91
CA GLY A 770 2.04 -6.02 -4.10
C GLY A 770 2.26 -5.40 -2.73
N GLU A 771 3.45 -4.85 -2.44
CA GLU A 771 3.84 -4.42 -1.09
C GLU A 771 2.83 -3.47 -0.43
N ARG A 772 2.10 -2.66 -1.22
CA ARG A 772 1.15 -1.65 -0.69
C ARG A 772 -0.13 -2.27 -0.16
N ALA A 773 -0.40 -3.53 -0.50
CA ALA A 773 -1.46 -4.31 0.14
C ALA A 773 -1.07 -4.66 1.58
N LEU A 774 0.23 -4.78 1.84
CA LEU A 774 0.76 -5.21 3.12
C LEU A 774 0.92 -4.01 4.07
N PRO A 775 0.58 -4.18 5.36
CA PRO A 775 0.95 -3.22 6.40
C PRO A 775 2.46 -2.96 6.42
N LEU A 776 2.88 -1.75 6.83
CA LEU A 776 4.29 -1.38 6.83
C LEU A 776 5.18 -2.42 7.55
N HIS A 777 4.80 -2.91 8.72
CA HIS A 777 5.60 -3.89 9.46
C HIS A 777 5.74 -5.24 8.74
N SER A 778 4.79 -5.62 7.90
CA SER A 778 4.80 -6.89 7.15
C SER A 778 5.51 -6.77 5.79
N ARG A 779 5.85 -5.56 5.33
CA ARG A 779 6.64 -5.39 4.10
C ARG A 779 8.09 -5.86 4.33
N LEU A 780 8.79 -6.16 3.23
CA LEU A 780 10.23 -6.43 3.27
C LEU A 780 10.96 -5.09 3.45
N HIS A 781 11.93 -4.99 4.38
CA HIS A 781 12.63 -3.74 4.66
C HIS A 781 14.12 -3.96 4.88
N GLY A 782 14.92 -3.11 4.25
CA GLY A 782 16.35 -3.09 4.49
C GLY A 782 16.69 -2.53 5.87
N HIS A 783 17.52 -3.25 6.63
CA HIS A 783 18.07 -2.83 7.91
C HIS A 783 19.56 -2.49 7.84
N ALA A 784 20.17 -2.58 6.66
CA ALA A 784 21.54 -2.18 6.43
C ALA A 784 21.72 -0.65 6.56
N PRO A 785 22.87 -0.18 7.08
CA PRO A 785 23.28 1.22 7.00
C PRO A 785 23.34 1.71 5.54
N SER A 786 23.24 3.02 5.30
CA SER A 786 23.07 3.63 3.96
C SER A 786 24.11 3.30 2.88
N ASP A 787 25.28 2.76 3.26
CA ASP A 787 26.35 2.36 2.34
C ASP A 787 26.42 0.83 2.08
N ASN A 788 25.60 0.07 2.81
CA ASN A 788 25.48 -1.38 2.74
C ASN A 788 24.08 -1.77 2.23
N ALA A 789 23.93 -3.01 1.77
CA ALA A 789 22.67 -3.52 1.26
C ALA A 789 22.16 -4.66 2.14
N THR A 790 20.84 -4.72 2.32
CA THR A 790 20.17 -5.86 2.93
C THR A 790 19.86 -6.89 1.86
N ALA A 791 20.39 -8.10 2.03
CA ALA A 791 20.15 -9.22 1.13
C ALA A 791 18.92 -10.03 1.55
N PHE A 792 17.82 -9.92 0.80
CA PHE A 792 16.66 -10.79 1.00
C PHE A 792 16.83 -12.13 0.27
N TYR A 793 16.73 -13.22 1.03
CA TYR A 793 16.92 -14.58 0.56
C TYR A 793 15.71 -15.09 -0.23
N THR A 794 15.95 -15.54 -1.46
CA THR A 794 14.94 -16.19 -2.32
C THR A 794 15.28 -17.66 -2.53
N SER A 795 14.27 -18.50 -2.73
CA SER A 795 14.49 -19.86 -3.20
C SER A 795 14.86 -19.80 -4.70
N LYS A 796 16.00 -20.42 -5.01
CA LYS A 796 16.79 -20.33 -6.26
C LYS A 796 16.03 -19.93 -7.54
N ALA A 797 16.65 -19.04 -8.33
CA ALA A 797 16.65 -19.17 -9.78
C ALA A 797 18.11 -19.21 -10.29
N PHE A 798 18.30 -19.88 -11.40
CA PHE A 798 19.53 -20.50 -11.85
C PHE A 798 20.61 -19.52 -12.37
N MET A 799 21.88 -19.95 -12.49
CA MET A 799 23.03 -19.14 -12.99
C MET A 799 23.78 -19.72 -14.20
N GLY A 800 23.29 -20.80 -14.81
CA GLY A 800 23.83 -21.32 -16.06
C GLY A 800 22.97 -20.95 -17.27
N SER A 801 23.51 -21.13 -18.47
CA SER A 801 22.76 -21.04 -19.73
C SER A 801 21.99 -22.32 -20.09
N THR A 802 22.10 -23.39 -19.30
CA THR A 802 21.53 -24.73 -19.59
C THR A 802 20.90 -25.34 -18.35
N ASN A 803 19.78 -26.05 -18.44
CA ASN A 803 19.02 -26.60 -17.28
C ASN A 803 19.77 -27.61 -16.37
N ILE A 804 21.03 -27.94 -16.67
CA ILE A 804 21.89 -28.85 -15.93
C ILE A 804 23.26 -28.18 -15.75
N SER A 805 23.46 -27.44 -14.66
CA SER A 805 24.82 -27.09 -14.21
C SER A 805 25.07 -27.79 -12.88
N GLY A 806 26.18 -28.53 -12.82
CA GLY A 806 26.62 -29.18 -11.59
C GLY A 806 27.19 -28.21 -10.56
N PHE A 807 26.97 -26.90 -10.69
CA PHE A 807 27.63 -25.86 -9.90
C PHE A 807 26.63 -25.11 -9.01
N SER A 808 27.17 -24.50 -7.96
CA SER A 808 26.54 -24.10 -6.68
C SER A 808 25.15 -23.42 -6.71
N ALA A 809 24.44 -23.51 -5.58
CA ALA A 809 23.20 -22.79 -5.34
C ALA A 809 23.48 -21.28 -5.26
N ASN A 810 23.20 -20.54 -6.33
CA ASN A 810 23.27 -19.09 -6.33
C ASN A 810 21.89 -18.49 -6.10
N THR A 811 21.69 -17.89 -4.93
CA THR A 811 20.45 -17.20 -4.60
C THR A 811 20.45 -15.81 -5.25
N TYR A 812 19.31 -15.39 -5.78
CA TYR A 812 19.10 -13.97 -6.05
C TYR A 812 18.84 -13.26 -4.74
N ILE A 813 19.60 -12.19 -4.49
CA ILE A 813 19.28 -11.27 -3.40
C ILE A 813 18.45 -10.13 -3.94
N ASN A 814 17.36 -9.80 -3.26
CA ASN A 814 16.78 -8.47 -3.41
C ASN A 814 17.51 -7.53 -2.46
N ILE A 815 18.07 -6.45 -3.01
CA ILE A 815 18.60 -5.33 -2.26
C ILE A 815 17.42 -4.45 -1.88
N MET A 816 17.00 -4.56 -0.64
CA MET A 816 15.74 -3.98 -0.18
C MET A 816 15.71 -2.46 -0.29
N GLU A 817 16.84 -1.80 -0.12
CA GLU A 817 17.00 -0.34 -0.18
C GLU A 817 16.77 0.24 -1.58
N SER A 818 16.89 -0.59 -2.62
CA SER A 818 16.76 -0.16 -4.03
C SER A 818 15.83 -1.06 -4.85
N ARG A 819 15.15 -2.03 -4.20
CA ARG A 819 14.34 -3.09 -4.84
C ARG A 819 15.01 -3.81 -6.02
N SER A 820 16.32 -3.70 -6.10
CA SER A 820 17.12 -4.26 -7.18
C SER A 820 17.48 -5.69 -6.83
N MET A 821 17.68 -6.49 -7.85
CA MET A 821 18.08 -7.88 -7.71
C MET A 821 19.50 -8.03 -8.23
N THR A 822 20.24 -8.96 -7.66
CA THR A 822 21.51 -9.41 -8.24
C THR A 822 21.76 -10.86 -7.82
N PRO A 823 22.41 -11.68 -8.65
CA PRO A 823 22.97 -12.94 -8.18
C PRO A 823 23.94 -12.69 -7.02
N MET A 824 23.89 -13.52 -5.97
CA MET A 824 24.76 -13.37 -4.80
C MET A 824 26.26 -13.42 -5.15
N ASP A 825 26.67 -14.15 -6.18
CA ASP A 825 28.09 -14.21 -6.61
C ASP A 825 28.62 -12.90 -7.19
N ASN A 826 27.73 -12.01 -7.68
CA ASN A 826 28.12 -10.66 -8.06
C ASN A 826 28.25 -9.73 -6.83
N PHE A 827 27.77 -10.17 -5.67
CA PHE A 827 27.82 -9.46 -4.40
C PHE A 827 29.09 -9.84 -3.63
N ASP A 828 30.22 -9.37 -4.14
CA ASP A 828 31.60 -9.53 -3.63
C ASP A 828 31.86 -8.78 -2.29
N TYR A 829 31.25 -9.26 -1.21
CA TYR A 829 31.78 -9.01 0.14
C TYR A 829 32.93 -9.99 0.50
N TYR A 830 33.45 -10.72 -0.49
CA TYR A 830 34.57 -11.65 -0.38
C TYR A 830 35.89 -10.87 -0.29
N LYS A 831 36.09 -10.10 0.79
CA LYS A 831 37.37 -9.42 1.08
C LYS A 831 38.48 -10.45 1.42
N GLY A 832 38.93 -11.22 0.44
CA GLY A 832 40.20 -11.96 0.48
C GLY A 832 40.42 -12.90 1.67
N GLY A 833 39.36 -13.36 2.34
CA GLY A 833 39.44 -14.23 3.50
C GLY A 833 39.50 -15.70 3.09
N ASN A 834 40.69 -16.31 3.17
CA ASN A 834 40.87 -17.76 3.04
C ASN A 834 40.31 -18.54 4.26
N SER A 835 39.34 -17.99 5.00
CA SER A 835 38.82 -18.60 6.24
C SER A 835 37.29 -18.71 6.20
N PRO A 836 36.73 -19.88 6.57
CA PRO A 836 35.30 -20.07 6.75
C PRO A 836 34.74 -19.07 7.79
N GLY A 837 33.68 -18.31 7.44
CA GLY A 837 32.95 -17.44 8.37
C GLY A 837 32.87 -15.94 8.04
N ASP A 838 33.30 -15.49 6.86
CA ASP A 838 33.05 -14.11 6.42
C ASP A 838 31.57 -13.96 6.03
N ARG A 839 30.78 -13.41 6.95
CA ARG A 839 29.32 -13.28 6.90
C ARG A 839 28.88 -12.36 5.75
N THR A 840 27.71 -12.59 5.16
CA THR A 840 26.95 -11.52 4.50
C THR A 840 26.32 -10.67 5.61
N PRO A 841 26.87 -9.50 5.97
CA PRO A 841 26.20 -8.65 6.95
C PRO A 841 24.88 -8.16 6.34
N TYR A 842 23.82 -8.04 7.15
CA TYR A 842 22.50 -7.55 6.71
C TYR A 842 21.77 -8.53 5.78
N SER A 843 21.26 -9.64 6.34
CA SER A 843 20.44 -10.61 5.60
C SER A 843 19.01 -10.71 6.15
N GLU A 844 18.06 -10.94 5.25
CA GLU A 844 16.64 -11.14 5.57
C GLU A 844 16.15 -12.46 4.96
N VAL A 845 15.38 -13.22 5.75
CA VAL A 845 14.68 -14.42 5.30
C VAL A 845 13.23 -14.25 5.69
N ARG A 846 12.33 -14.43 4.73
CA ARG A 846 10.88 -14.34 4.94
C ARG A 846 10.22 -15.52 4.27
N LEU A 847 9.37 -16.22 5.01
CA LEU A 847 8.68 -17.40 4.50
C LEU A 847 7.28 -17.03 4.04
N ILE A 848 6.80 -17.79 3.06
CA ILE A 848 5.44 -17.73 2.56
C ILE A 848 4.74 -19.07 2.77
N ARG A 849 3.41 -19.03 2.77
CA ARG A 849 2.50 -20.14 3.00
C ARG A 849 1.46 -20.18 1.89
N ASP A 850 1.31 -21.31 1.20
CA ASP A 850 0.24 -21.47 0.21
C ASP A 850 -1.14 -21.30 0.87
N LEU A 851 -2.00 -20.51 0.22
CA LEU A 851 -3.40 -20.31 0.58
C LEU A 851 -4.26 -21.06 -0.46
N GLY A 852 -5.52 -21.32 -0.14
CA GLY A 852 -6.42 -21.93 -1.13
C GLY A 852 -6.19 -23.41 -1.40
N ILE A 853 -5.24 -24.05 -0.71
CA ILE A 853 -4.86 -25.46 -0.85
C ILE A 853 -5.03 -26.14 0.50
N LEU A 854 -5.72 -27.27 0.49
CA LEU A 854 -5.91 -28.15 1.64
C LEU A 854 -5.24 -29.49 1.33
N GLU A 855 -4.55 -30.08 2.29
CA GLU A 855 -3.85 -31.34 2.08
C GLU A 855 -4.85 -32.50 1.94
N PRO A 856 -4.78 -33.33 0.88
CA PRO A 856 -5.83 -34.30 0.55
C PRO A 856 -5.85 -35.55 1.44
N GLY A 857 -4.94 -35.66 2.41
CA GLY A 857 -4.74 -36.86 3.25
C GLY A 857 -4.12 -38.01 2.46
N GLY A 858 -2.80 -38.22 2.58
CA GLY A 858 -2.07 -39.22 1.79
C GLY A 858 -0.72 -38.67 1.34
N THR A 859 -0.51 -38.59 0.02
CA THR A 859 0.60 -37.84 -0.59
C THR A 859 0.31 -36.34 -0.55
N SER A 860 1.32 -35.53 -0.25
CA SER A 860 1.13 -34.07 -0.20
C SER A 860 0.84 -33.50 -1.58
N TYR A 861 -0.08 -32.54 -1.66
CA TYR A 861 -0.35 -31.79 -2.90
C TYR A 861 0.94 -31.24 -3.52
N HIS A 862 1.87 -30.79 -2.68
CA HIS A 862 3.10 -30.18 -3.16
C HIS A 862 4.05 -31.18 -3.83
N ILE A 863 3.98 -32.46 -3.47
CA ILE A 863 4.74 -33.53 -4.13
C ILE A 863 4.16 -33.82 -5.52
N ASP A 864 2.83 -33.84 -5.64
CA ASP A 864 2.13 -34.01 -6.93
C ASP A 864 2.39 -32.84 -7.90
N GLU A 865 2.71 -31.65 -7.38
CA GLU A 865 2.99 -30.43 -8.13
C GLU A 865 4.49 -30.10 -8.26
N LEU A 866 5.39 -30.98 -7.82
CA LEU A 866 6.82 -30.70 -7.72
C LEU A 866 7.51 -30.44 -9.07
N ASP A 867 6.89 -30.85 -10.18
CA ASP A 867 7.40 -30.65 -11.55
C ASP A 867 6.63 -29.64 -12.41
N LYS A 868 5.71 -28.88 -11.80
CA LYS A 868 4.86 -27.91 -12.52
C LYS A 868 5.28 -26.47 -12.23
N GLU A 869 5.45 -25.67 -13.28
CA GLU A 869 5.36 -24.22 -13.20
C GLU A 869 3.89 -23.82 -13.36
N LEU A 870 3.27 -23.47 -12.24
CA LEU A 870 1.94 -22.88 -12.25
C LEU A 870 2.02 -21.44 -12.75
N ASN A 871 0.88 -20.90 -13.19
CA ASN A 871 0.80 -19.49 -13.58
C ASN A 871 1.39 -18.65 -12.46
N THR A 872 2.13 -17.60 -12.83
CA THR A 872 2.57 -16.59 -11.86
C THR A 872 1.34 -16.00 -11.17
N THR A 873 1.54 -15.22 -10.12
CA THR A 873 0.48 -14.72 -9.25
C THR A 873 -0.46 -13.69 -9.92
N LEU A 874 -0.45 -13.61 -11.25
CA LEU A 874 -1.36 -12.86 -12.10
C LEU A 874 -1.89 -13.83 -13.15
N VAL A 875 -3.17 -13.71 -13.51
CA VAL A 875 -3.74 -14.54 -14.58
C VAL A 875 -3.03 -14.18 -15.89
N ASN A 876 -2.22 -15.11 -16.37
CA ASN A 876 -1.50 -15.02 -17.63
C ASN A 876 -2.20 -15.88 -18.68
N ASN A 877 -2.76 -15.26 -19.70
CA ASN A 877 -3.39 -16.00 -20.79
C ASN A 877 -2.36 -16.27 -21.89
N ARG A 878 -1.79 -17.48 -21.87
CA ARG A 878 -0.83 -17.95 -22.89
C ARG A 878 -1.60 -18.70 -23.97
N THR A 879 -2.07 -18.01 -25.01
CA THR A 879 -2.70 -18.67 -26.15
C THR A 879 -1.69 -18.98 -27.26
N ARG A 880 -2.03 -19.96 -28.12
CA ARG A 880 -1.21 -20.38 -29.27
C ARG A 880 -0.98 -19.25 -30.28
N GLU A 881 -1.88 -18.27 -30.32
CA GLU A 881 -1.89 -17.26 -31.38
C GLU A 881 -1.39 -15.89 -30.91
N GLU A 882 -1.52 -15.45 -29.65
CA GLU A 882 -1.17 -14.04 -29.35
C GLU A 882 -1.12 -13.61 -27.86
N TYR A 883 -0.11 -12.76 -27.56
CA TYR A 883 0.10 -11.81 -26.44
C TYR A 883 0.19 -12.28 -24.98
N LEU A 884 1.26 -11.85 -24.31
CA LEU A 884 1.43 -11.95 -22.86
C LEU A 884 0.59 -10.88 -22.18
N VAL A 885 -0.62 -11.27 -21.80
CA VAL A 885 -1.56 -10.43 -21.06
C VAL A 885 -1.50 -10.83 -19.59
N PHE A 886 -1.23 -9.86 -18.72
CA PHE A 886 -1.26 -10.03 -17.28
C PHE A 886 -2.47 -9.30 -16.73
N ARG A 887 -3.42 -10.04 -16.17
CA ARG A 887 -4.61 -9.47 -15.51
C ARG A 887 -4.34 -9.26 -14.03
N ALA A 888 -4.81 -8.13 -13.51
CA ALA A 888 -4.67 -7.75 -12.10
C ALA A 888 -5.93 -8.05 -11.26
N ASP A 889 -6.86 -8.86 -11.80
CA ASP A 889 -8.18 -9.11 -11.22
C ASP A 889 -8.13 -9.68 -9.78
N ASN A 890 -7.01 -10.31 -9.43
CA ASN A 890 -6.77 -10.97 -8.15
C ASN A 890 -5.93 -10.13 -7.17
N LEU A 891 -5.65 -8.86 -7.49
CA LEU A 891 -4.98 -7.91 -6.61
C LEU A 891 -5.97 -6.87 -6.04
N PRO A 892 -5.73 -6.34 -4.83
CA PRO A 892 -6.57 -5.29 -4.26
C PRO A 892 -6.39 -3.95 -5.00
N TYR A 893 -7.42 -3.12 -4.98
CA TYR A 893 -7.40 -1.81 -5.66
C TYR A 893 -6.28 -0.87 -5.15
N SER A 894 -5.82 -1.08 -3.91
CA SER A 894 -4.75 -0.28 -3.28
C SER A 894 -3.37 -0.47 -3.92
N VAL A 895 -3.15 -1.57 -4.66
CA VAL A 895 -1.85 -1.86 -5.31
C VAL A 895 -1.86 -1.66 -6.82
N VAL A 896 -2.97 -1.16 -7.37
CA VAL A 896 -3.13 -0.91 -8.80
C VAL A 896 -3.46 0.56 -9.05
N ARG A 897 -3.14 1.04 -10.25
CA ARG A 897 -3.63 2.34 -10.71
C ARG A 897 -4.96 2.17 -11.43
N SER A 898 -5.85 3.11 -11.19
CA SER A 898 -7.25 3.06 -11.61
C SER A 898 -7.53 3.63 -12.99
N VAL A 899 -6.61 4.43 -13.50
CA VAL A 899 -6.70 5.13 -14.78
C VAL A 899 -5.75 4.50 -15.77
N ARG A 900 -6.25 4.31 -17.00
CA ARG A 900 -5.51 3.79 -18.13
C ARG A 900 -4.45 4.82 -18.55
N ALA A 901 -3.22 4.37 -18.74
CA ALA A 901 -2.11 5.14 -19.26
C ALA A 901 -1.88 4.72 -20.71
N ILE A 902 -2.26 5.59 -21.64
CA ILE A 902 -1.93 5.44 -23.07
C ILE A 902 -0.66 6.21 -23.42
N TYR A 903 -0.34 7.23 -22.61
CA TYR A 903 0.94 7.88 -22.67
C TYR A 903 1.92 7.21 -21.73
N GLU A 904 3.15 7.32 -22.17
CA GLU A 904 4.34 7.42 -21.36
C GLU A 904 4.09 7.95 -19.91
N LEU A 905 4.15 7.05 -18.89
CA LEU A 905 3.97 7.33 -17.44
C LEU A 905 4.89 8.44 -16.91
N PRO A 906 4.51 9.28 -15.93
CA PRO A 906 5.41 10.32 -15.41
C PRO A 906 6.71 9.74 -14.84
N ALA A 907 7.76 10.56 -14.73
CA ALA A 907 8.94 10.18 -13.95
C ALA A 907 8.51 9.89 -12.50
N HIS A 908 8.87 8.71 -12.01
CA HIS A 908 8.39 8.17 -10.75
C HIS A 908 9.46 7.34 -10.04
N ASP A 909 9.31 7.15 -8.73
CA ASP A 909 10.14 6.26 -7.91
C ASP A 909 9.40 4.93 -7.64
N GLU A 910 10.08 4.03 -6.95
CA GLU A 910 9.55 2.73 -6.55
C GLU A 910 8.28 2.82 -5.66
N HIS A 911 8.10 3.93 -4.94
CA HIS A 911 6.98 4.19 -4.01
C HIS A 911 5.85 5.03 -4.63
N SER A 912 5.92 5.35 -5.92
CA SER A 912 4.94 6.19 -6.63
C SER A 912 3.78 5.37 -7.20
N GLN A 913 2.54 5.89 -7.18
CA GLN A 913 1.39 5.18 -7.77
C GLN A 913 1.59 4.81 -9.24
N SER A 914 2.36 5.62 -9.99
CA SER A 914 2.71 5.34 -11.38
C SER A 914 3.57 4.08 -11.56
N ASN A 915 4.27 3.63 -10.51
CA ASN A 915 5.01 2.37 -10.48
C ASN A 915 4.14 1.16 -10.10
N THR A 916 2.83 1.21 -10.35
CA THR A 916 1.91 0.08 -10.13
C THR A 916 1.31 -0.38 -11.45
N ILE A 917 0.76 -1.61 -11.49
CA ILE A 917 0.06 -2.11 -12.66
C ILE A 917 -1.32 -1.46 -12.80
N TYR A 918 -1.84 -1.38 -14.02
CA TYR A 918 -3.22 -0.96 -14.26
C TYR A 918 -4.20 -1.98 -13.66
N LYS A 919 -5.33 -1.52 -13.10
CA LYS A 919 -6.35 -2.38 -12.47
C LYS A 919 -6.89 -3.49 -13.37
N ASN A 920 -6.95 -3.29 -14.69
CA ASN A 920 -7.39 -4.34 -15.61
C ASN A 920 -6.22 -5.23 -16.06
N GLY A 921 -4.99 -4.82 -15.77
CA GLY A 921 -3.78 -5.45 -16.28
C GLY A 921 -3.12 -4.72 -17.43
N PHE A 922 -2.08 -5.33 -17.98
CA PHE A 922 -1.34 -4.83 -19.13
C PHE A 922 -1.02 -5.97 -20.10
N GLU A 923 -0.71 -5.60 -21.33
CA GLU A 923 -0.15 -6.52 -22.31
C GLU A 923 1.26 -6.10 -22.72
N VAL A 924 2.08 -7.10 -23.04
CA VAL A 924 3.43 -6.92 -23.57
C VAL A 924 3.38 -6.96 -25.09
N ALA A 925 4.08 -6.02 -25.72
CA ALA A 925 4.25 -5.96 -27.17
C ALA A 925 4.73 -7.30 -27.75
N LYS A 926 4.36 -7.63 -28.99
CA LYS A 926 4.87 -8.80 -29.75
C LYS A 926 6.32 -8.69 -30.17
N TYR A 927 6.80 -7.48 -30.41
CA TYR A 927 8.12 -7.24 -30.99
C TYR A 927 8.89 -6.16 -30.22
N ILE A 928 10.21 -6.16 -30.36
CA ILE A 928 11.08 -5.11 -29.79
C ILE A 928 10.78 -3.77 -30.49
N ALA A 929 10.82 -2.65 -29.78
CA ALA A 929 10.57 -1.34 -30.40
C ALA A 929 11.67 -0.97 -31.41
N ASN A 930 11.28 -0.34 -32.52
CA ASN A 930 12.23 0.19 -33.51
C ASN A 930 12.60 1.64 -33.19
N LYS A 931 13.65 2.15 -33.84
CA LYS A 931 13.94 3.59 -33.87
C LYS A 931 12.79 4.37 -34.52
N THR A 932 12.60 5.62 -34.10
CA THR A 932 11.50 6.47 -34.58
C THR A 932 11.53 6.75 -36.09
N ASP A 933 12.70 6.63 -36.72
CA ASP A 933 12.91 6.78 -38.17
C ASP A 933 12.81 5.45 -38.96
N LYS A 934 12.54 4.32 -38.29
CA LYS A 934 12.50 2.96 -38.87
C LYS A 934 11.16 2.26 -38.59
N PRO A 935 10.13 2.44 -39.46
CA PRO A 935 8.84 1.76 -39.29
C PRO A 935 8.97 0.23 -39.21
N LYS A 936 8.12 -0.42 -38.42
CA LYS A 936 8.14 -1.88 -38.23
C LYS A 936 7.65 -2.62 -39.48
N ASP A 937 8.46 -3.54 -40.00
CA ASP A 937 8.04 -4.48 -41.05
C ASP A 937 7.38 -5.72 -40.43
N LEU A 938 6.04 -5.78 -40.44
CA LEU A 938 5.29 -6.87 -39.81
C LEU A 938 5.47 -8.24 -40.51
N ASN A 939 5.94 -8.28 -41.77
CA ASN A 939 6.24 -9.55 -42.44
C ASN A 939 7.59 -10.15 -42.01
N ASN A 940 8.50 -9.29 -41.53
CA ASN A 940 9.79 -9.69 -41.01
C ASN A 940 10.14 -8.79 -39.80
N PRO A 941 9.46 -8.98 -38.67
CA PRO A 941 9.45 -8.01 -37.56
C PRO A 941 10.72 -8.02 -36.71
N ASN A 942 11.53 -9.07 -36.85
CA ASN A 942 12.70 -9.32 -35.99
C ASN A 942 14.03 -8.93 -36.66
N ARG A 943 14.19 -7.63 -36.97
CA ARG A 943 15.38 -7.07 -37.61
C ARG A 943 16.20 -6.27 -36.60
N GLU A 944 17.21 -6.88 -36.01
CA GLU A 944 18.01 -6.27 -34.94
C GLU A 944 18.61 -4.91 -35.30
N SER A 945 19.00 -4.69 -36.56
CA SER A 945 19.57 -3.41 -37.02
C SER A 945 18.59 -2.23 -36.98
N GLU A 946 17.29 -2.49 -36.88
CA GLU A 946 16.22 -1.48 -36.83
C GLU A 946 15.74 -1.18 -35.41
N TYR A 947 16.14 -2.00 -34.43
CA TYR A 947 15.70 -1.85 -33.04
C TYR A 947 16.22 -0.57 -32.40
N TYR A 948 15.43 -0.04 -31.47
CA TYR A 948 15.90 0.95 -30.51
C TYR A 948 16.85 0.25 -29.53
N PHE A 949 18.13 0.63 -29.55
CA PHE A 949 19.19 0.02 -28.74
C PHE A 949 20.18 1.11 -28.29
N GLU A 950 19.85 1.75 -27.18
CA GLU A 950 20.59 2.89 -26.63
C GLU A 950 20.77 2.73 -25.13
N ASP A 951 21.58 3.60 -24.53
CA ASP A 951 21.76 3.65 -23.08
C ASP A 951 20.53 4.26 -22.40
N TRP A 952 20.36 3.97 -21.11
CA TRP A 952 19.15 4.37 -20.37
C TRP A 952 18.96 5.90 -20.34
N SER A 953 20.04 6.67 -20.18
CA SER A 953 20.00 8.14 -20.16
C SER A 953 19.53 8.71 -21.51
N THR A 954 19.88 8.07 -22.62
CA THR A 954 19.40 8.44 -23.96
C THR A 954 17.91 8.18 -24.09
N LEU A 955 17.42 7.02 -23.62
CA LEU A 955 15.99 6.71 -23.62
C LEU A 955 15.18 7.75 -22.85
N MET A 956 15.62 8.13 -21.64
CA MET A 956 14.92 9.14 -20.85
C MET A 956 14.92 10.51 -21.52
N ALA A 957 16.04 10.93 -22.09
CA ALA A 957 16.13 12.20 -22.83
C ALA A 957 15.18 12.21 -24.04
N ASP A 958 15.13 11.12 -24.81
CA ASP A 958 14.22 10.97 -25.94
C ASP A 958 12.76 11.03 -25.49
N ILE A 959 12.39 10.34 -24.40
CA ILE A 959 11.03 10.36 -23.85
C ILE A 959 10.61 11.79 -23.44
N GLU A 960 11.45 12.53 -22.72
CA GLU A 960 11.12 13.91 -22.28
C GLU A 960 11.01 14.89 -23.45
N GLN A 961 11.70 14.62 -24.57
CA GLN A 961 11.59 15.37 -25.82
C GLN A 961 10.39 14.94 -26.69
N GLY A 962 9.60 13.93 -26.25
CA GLY A 962 8.46 13.40 -27.01
C GLY A 962 8.83 12.40 -28.11
N ASN A 963 10.03 11.84 -28.07
CA ASN A 963 10.58 10.89 -29.04
C ASN A 963 10.60 9.45 -28.51
N SER A 964 9.70 9.07 -27.59
CA SER A 964 9.63 7.70 -27.06
C SER A 964 9.51 6.67 -28.18
N PRO A 965 10.35 5.61 -28.22
CA PRO A 965 10.23 4.55 -29.23
C PRO A 965 8.90 3.80 -29.16
N CYS A 966 8.26 3.75 -27.99
CA CYS A 966 6.97 3.09 -27.83
C CYS A 966 5.81 3.90 -28.41
N ALA A 967 5.89 5.23 -28.42
CA ALA A 967 4.86 6.06 -29.06
C ALA A 967 4.75 5.80 -30.58
N TYR A 968 5.81 5.30 -31.22
CA TYR A 968 5.86 4.97 -32.65
C TYR A 968 5.73 3.46 -32.94
N TYR A 969 5.69 2.63 -31.90
CA TYR A 969 5.50 1.19 -32.05
C TYR A 969 4.07 0.89 -32.50
N TYR A 970 3.93 -0.11 -33.36
CA TYR A 970 2.67 -0.73 -33.75
C TYR A 970 2.92 -2.18 -34.10
N GLN A 971 1.89 -3.02 -33.90
CA GLN A 971 1.91 -4.42 -34.31
C GLN A 971 0.67 -4.82 -35.12
N GLU A 972 -0.36 -3.96 -35.17
CA GLU A 972 -1.52 -4.16 -36.03
C GLU A 972 -1.23 -3.66 -37.45
N ALA A 973 -1.77 -4.38 -38.44
CA ALA A 973 -1.48 -4.11 -39.86
C ALA A 973 -2.01 -2.75 -40.33
N ASP A 974 -3.08 -2.25 -39.73
CA ASP A 974 -3.69 -0.95 -39.99
C ASP A 974 -3.12 0.18 -39.12
N LYS A 975 -2.21 -0.14 -38.20
CA LYS A 975 -1.61 0.76 -37.21
C LYS A 975 -2.61 1.38 -36.23
N SER A 976 -3.76 0.75 -36.01
CA SER A 976 -4.77 1.24 -35.07
C SER A 976 -4.24 1.34 -33.63
N ASP A 977 -3.21 0.58 -33.30
CA ASP A 977 -2.56 0.54 -31.99
C ASP A 977 -1.38 1.53 -31.83
N GLN A 978 -0.99 2.24 -32.89
CA GLN A 978 0.09 3.21 -32.82
C GLN A 978 -0.23 4.35 -31.84
N GLY A 979 0.73 4.68 -30.97
CA GLY A 979 0.54 5.72 -29.94
C GLY A 979 -0.20 5.26 -28.68
N THR A 980 -0.58 3.98 -28.59
CA THR A 980 -1.18 3.38 -27.38
C THR A 980 -0.16 2.67 -26.48
N TRP A 981 1.09 2.59 -26.92
CA TRP A 981 2.18 1.86 -26.29
C TRP A 981 3.12 2.77 -25.52
N ARG A 982 3.66 2.25 -24.42
CA ARG A 982 4.61 2.95 -23.55
C ARG A 982 5.72 2.03 -23.05
N VAL A 983 6.78 2.62 -22.50
CA VAL A 983 7.83 1.87 -21.80
C VAL A 983 7.26 1.31 -20.48
N PRO A 984 7.61 0.06 -20.09
CA PRO A 984 7.17 -0.53 -18.83
C PRO A 984 7.77 0.18 -17.61
N ASN A 985 7.05 0.21 -16.49
CA ASN A 985 7.62 0.59 -15.20
C ASN A 985 8.39 -0.57 -14.54
N GLU A 986 8.94 -0.35 -13.34
CA GLU A 986 9.76 -1.35 -12.64
C GLU A 986 8.94 -2.58 -12.21
N VAL A 987 7.71 -2.36 -11.74
CA VAL A 987 6.79 -3.43 -11.33
C VAL A 987 6.39 -4.32 -12.52
N GLU A 988 6.05 -3.73 -13.66
CA GLU A 988 5.74 -4.44 -14.90
C GLU A 988 6.95 -5.26 -15.36
N LEU A 989 8.15 -4.70 -15.24
CA LEU A 989 9.40 -5.37 -15.55
C LEU A 989 9.69 -6.57 -14.61
N LYS A 990 9.36 -6.48 -13.31
CA LYS A 990 9.46 -7.62 -12.37
C LYS A 990 8.48 -8.75 -12.69
N ILE A 991 7.25 -8.43 -13.11
CA ILE A 991 6.25 -9.41 -13.56
C ILE A 991 6.73 -10.11 -14.83
N MET A 992 7.21 -9.31 -15.78
CA MET A 992 7.84 -9.75 -17.02
C MET A 992 9.01 -10.70 -16.75
N CYS A 993 9.90 -10.35 -15.82
CA CYS A 993 11.02 -11.18 -15.39
C CYS A 993 10.58 -12.61 -15.05
N GLY A 994 9.59 -12.79 -14.17
CA GLY A 994 9.13 -14.12 -13.77
C GLY A 994 8.35 -14.92 -14.83
N SER A 995 8.00 -14.33 -15.98
CA SER A 995 6.94 -14.88 -16.86
C SER A 995 7.28 -15.00 -18.35
N LEU A 996 8.37 -14.38 -18.82
CA LEU A 996 8.73 -14.26 -20.23
C LEU A 996 9.78 -15.29 -20.70
N PHE A 997 9.34 -16.52 -20.95
CA PHE A 997 10.21 -17.61 -21.39
C PHE A 997 10.31 -17.75 -22.92
N ASP A 998 9.56 -16.95 -23.69
CA ASP A 998 9.53 -16.96 -25.15
C ASP A 998 10.69 -16.15 -25.78
N TRP A 999 11.49 -15.47 -24.95
CA TRP A 999 12.55 -14.59 -25.43
C TRP A 999 13.82 -15.35 -25.72
N ASP A 1000 14.25 -16.24 -24.84
CA ASP A 1000 15.45 -17.02 -25.06
C ASP A 1000 15.13 -18.33 -25.77
N ASP A 1001 15.69 -18.51 -26.98
CA ASP A 1001 15.44 -19.72 -27.77
C ASP A 1001 15.89 -21.01 -27.06
N ARG A 1002 16.77 -20.91 -26.06
CA ARG A 1002 17.22 -22.05 -25.25
C ARG A 1002 16.14 -22.59 -24.31
N GLU A 1003 15.17 -21.77 -23.89
CA GLU A 1003 14.15 -22.15 -22.90
C GLU A 1003 12.83 -22.62 -23.51
N LYS A 1004 12.51 -22.14 -24.71
CA LYS A 1004 11.18 -22.25 -25.35
C LYS A 1004 10.62 -23.68 -25.36
N ASN A 1005 11.46 -24.68 -25.65
CA ASN A 1005 11.02 -26.08 -25.77
C ASN A 1005 10.89 -26.82 -24.43
N GLU A 1006 11.44 -26.28 -23.34
CA GLU A 1006 11.44 -26.93 -22.04
C GLU A 1006 10.34 -26.42 -21.10
N VAL A 1007 9.84 -25.20 -21.34
CA VAL A 1007 8.84 -24.55 -20.49
C VAL A 1007 7.43 -24.62 -21.07
N TYR A 1008 7.27 -24.63 -22.40
CA TYR A 1008 5.96 -24.63 -23.06
C TYR A 1008 5.59 -25.97 -23.68
N THR A 1009 4.36 -26.42 -23.44
CA THR A 1009 3.76 -27.59 -24.12
C THR A 1009 3.42 -27.31 -25.59
N PHE A 1010 3.40 -26.04 -26.01
CA PHE A 1010 3.09 -25.61 -27.38
C PHE A 1010 4.23 -25.84 -28.39
N GLY A 1011 5.46 -26.13 -27.95
CA GLY A 1011 6.61 -26.45 -28.82
C GLY A 1011 7.06 -25.30 -29.74
N ASN A 1012 7.53 -25.65 -30.95
CA ASN A 1012 8.15 -24.74 -31.94
C ASN A 1012 7.22 -23.61 -32.45
N ASP A 1013 5.92 -23.64 -32.13
CA ASP A 1013 4.90 -22.74 -32.68
C ASP A 1013 4.88 -21.32 -32.08
N LEU A 1014 5.62 -21.04 -30.99
CA LEU A 1014 5.70 -19.69 -30.41
C LEU A 1014 6.59 -18.74 -31.25
N LEU A 1015 6.31 -17.43 -31.20
CA LEU A 1015 7.19 -16.40 -31.80
C LEU A 1015 8.59 -16.46 -31.16
N SER A 1016 9.65 -16.41 -31.97
CA SER A 1016 11.05 -16.35 -31.51
C SER A 1016 11.63 -14.97 -31.81
N LEU A 1017 12.26 -14.35 -30.83
CA LEU A 1017 13.02 -13.11 -31.00
C LEU A 1017 14.45 -13.35 -31.52
N LYS A 1018 14.82 -14.61 -31.78
CA LYS A 1018 16.15 -15.06 -32.21
C LYS A 1018 17.27 -14.66 -31.27
N THR A 1019 16.97 -14.57 -29.97
CA THR A 1019 17.94 -14.20 -28.94
C THR A 1019 18.47 -15.43 -28.21
N THR A 1020 19.79 -15.55 -28.15
CA THR A 1020 20.53 -16.68 -27.53
C THR A 1020 21.70 -16.23 -26.66
N ASP A 1021 21.95 -14.92 -26.60
CA ASP A 1021 23.02 -14.29 -25.82
C ASP A 1021 22.39 -13.42 -24.73
N THR A 1022 23.21 -12.95 -23.79
CA THR A 1022 22.86 -11.94 -22.80
C THR A 1022 22.18 -10.70 -23.41
N LYS A 1023 21.11 -10.20 -22.79
CA LYS A 1023 20.37 -9.01 -23.22
C LYS A 1023 19.91 -8.14 -22.02
N VAL A 1024 19.56 -6.89 -22.31
CA VAL A 1024 19.07 -5.88 -21.36
C VAL A 1024 17.80 -5.22 -21.90
N TYR A 1025 16.79 -5.04 -21.05
CA TYR A 1025 15.63 -4.19 -21.32
C TYR A 1025 15.52 -3.04 -20.34
N HIS A 1026 15.19 -1.85 -20.85
CA HIS A 1026 14.98 -0.66 -20.03
C HIS A 1026 13.55 -0.56 -19.50
N SER A 1027 13.42 -0.04 -18.27
CA SER A 1027 12.16 0.50 -17.76
C SER A 1027 12.13 2.02 -17.85
N ARG A 1028 10.92 2.56 -17.70
CA ARG A 1028 10.70 3.95 -17.34
C ARG A 1028 10.47 4.05 -15.84
N THR A 1029 11.50 4.48 -15.13
CA THR A 1029 11.45 4.83 -13.70
C THR A 1029 12.45 5.96 -13.53
N GLY A 1030 12.05 7.10 -12.96
CA GLY A 1030 12.87 8.32 -12.99
C GLY A 1030 13.80 8.51 -11.79
N PHE A 1031 13.66 7.69 -10.74
CA PHE A 1031 14.28 7.90 -9.44
C PHE A 1031 14.53 6.58 -8.70
N SER A 1032 15.47 6.60 -7.75
CA SER A 1032 15.67 5.59 -6.70
C SER A 1032 15.85 6.35 -5.38
N LYS A 1033 15.26 5.88 -4.26
CA LYS A 1033 15.29 6.52 -2.93
C LYS A 1033 16.70 6.91 -2.43
N ARG A 1034 17.77 6.30 -2.96
CA ARG A 1034 19.16 6.63 -2.61
C ARG A 1034 19.65 7.96 -3.18
N ASN A 1035 18.95 8.56 -4.15
CA ASN A 1035 19.26 9.88 -4.68
C ASN A 1035 18.72 10.98 -3.73
N MET A 1036 19.39 11.13 -2.59
CA MET A 1036 18.92 11.85 -1.40
C MET A 1036 18.74 13.38 -1.54
N ASP A 1037 19.11 13.96 -2.69
CA ASP A 1037 19.15 15.42 -2.83
C ASP A 1037 17.81 16.03 -3.32
N GLY A 1038 16.82 15.22 -3.67
CA GLY A 1038 15.50 15.70 -4.09
C GLY A 1038 15.50 16.56 -5.36
N ALA A 1039 16.62 16.61 -6.07
CA ALA A 1039 16.73 17.17 -7.41
C ALA A 1039 16.49 16.07 -8.44
N ARG A 1040 15.85 16.40 -9.57
CA ARG A 1040 15.78 15.51 -10.74
C ARG A 1040 17.17 15.11 -11.18
N SER A 1041 17.59 13.93 -10.77
CA SER A 1041 18.79 13.28 -11.27
C SER A 1041 18.32 12.20 -12.22
N PHE A 1042 18.41 12.45 -13.54
CA PHE A 1042 18.31 11.45 -14.61
C PHE A 1042 19.49 10.46 -14.56
N GLY A 1043 19.89 10.05 -13.36
CA GLY A 1043 20.94 9.09 -13.11
C GLY A 1043 20.41 7.72 -12.70
N ALA A 1044 19.10 7.59 -12.36
CA ALA A 1044 18.48 6.44 -11.69
C ALA A 1044 17.26 5.89 -12.44
N GLY A 1045 17.17 4.57 -12.59
CA GLY A 1045 16.14 3.83 -13.32
C GLY A 1045 16.36 2.32 -13.20
N TYR A 1046 15.51 1.48 -13.81
CA TYR A 1046 15.63 0.02 -13.73
C TYR A 1046 15.81 -0.63 -15.09
N GLN A 1047 16.44 -1.80 -15.06
CA GLN A 1047 16.70 -2.63 -16.21
C GLN A 1047 16.53 -4.10 -15.86
N MET A 1048 16.10 -4.90 -16.83
CA MET A 1048 16.05 -6.34 -16.70
C MET A 1048 17.19 -6.95 -17.48
N TYR A 1049 18.02 -7.68 -16.77
CA TYR A 1049 19.03 -8.53 -17.36
C TYR A 1049 18.44 -9.92 -17.59
N PHE A 1050 18.77 -10.54 -18.72
CA PHE A 1050 18.47 -11.95 -18.94
C PHE A 1050 19.49 -12.64 -19.86
N ASP A 1051 19.71 -13.92 -19.58
CA ASP A 1051 20.56 -14.87 -20.33
C ASP A 1051 20.10 -16.29 -20.03
N GLY A 1052 19.24 -16.87 -20.89
CA GLY A 1052 18.59 -18.15 -20.62
C GLY A 1052 17.81 -18.11 -19.31
N TYR A 1053 18.01 -19.13 -18.46
CA TYR A 1053 17.38 -19.28 -17.14
C TYR A 1053 18.00 -18.37 -16.07
N VAL A 1054 18.66 -17.29 -16.45
CA VAL A 1054 19.23 -16.30 -15.54
C VAL A 1054 18.60 -14.96 -15.88
N ARG A 1055 17.79 -14.40 -14.97
CA ARG A 1055 17.07 -13.14 -15.22
C ARG A 1055 16.76 -12.42 -13.92
N TRP A 1056 16.91 -11.11 -13.92
CA TRP A 1056 16.64 -10.29 -12.74
C TRP A 1056 16.47 -8.82 -13.11
N VAL A 1057 15.77 -8.07 -12.25
CA VAL A 1057 15.57 -6.62 -12.41
C VAL A 1057 16.51 -5.89 -11.48
N THR A 1058 17.38 -5.03 -12.01
CA THR A 1058 18.34 -4.23 -11.24
C THR A 1058 18.20 -2.75 -11.54
N THR A 1059 18.59 -1.90 -10.59
CA THR A 1059 18.72 -0.46 -10.85
C THR A 1059 19.99 -0.17 -11.66
N VAL A 1060 19.97 0.93 -12.41
CA VAL A 1060 21.07 1.38 -13.27
C VAL A 1060 22.19 2.10 -12.50
N ASP A 1061 21.93 2.57 -11.26
CA ASP A 1061 22.69 3.68 -10.66
C ASP A 1061 23.25 3.48 -9.25
N THR A 1062 23.06 2.31 -8.63
CA THR A 1062 23.56 2.07 -7.28
C THR A 1062 24.67 1.02 -7.25
N GLN A 1063 25.86 1.45 -6.82
CA GLN A 1063 26.92 0.56 -6.33
C GLN A 1063 26.79 0.45 -4.81
N TRP A 1064 26.60 -0.76 -4.31
CA TRP A 1064 26.62 -1.08 -2.88
C TRP A 1064 28.00 -1.63 -2.52
N ALA A 1065 28.44 -1.46 -1.26
CA ALA A 1065 29.71 -2.02 -0.83
C ALA A 1065 29.69 -3.55 -1.01
N GLY A 1066 30.46 -4.03 -2.00
CA GLY A 1066 30.57 -5.43 -2.37
C GLY A 1066 30.03 -5.78 -3.77
N ASP A 1067 29.18 -4.98 -4.41
CA ASP A 1067 28.68 -5.32 -5.76
C ASP A 1067 29.65 -4.80 -6.86
N ASN A 1068 30.51 -5.67 -7.38
CA ASN A 1068 31.64 -5.30 -8.25
C ASN A 1068 31.31 -5.17 -9.75
N ASP A 1069 30.14 -5.66 -10.20
CA ASP A 1069 29.80 -5.77 -11.64
C ASP A 1069 28.56 -4.95 -12.08
N ARG A 1070 28.03 -4.06 -11.21
CA ARG A 1070 27.01 -3.07 -11.60
C ARG A 1070 27.59 -1.93 -12.45
N LEU A 1071 27.87 -2.23 -13.71
CA LEU A 1071 28.04 -1.23 -14.78
C LEU A 1071 26.90 -1.38 -15.79
N VAL A 1072 25.64 -1.29 -15.35
CA VAL A 1072 24.48 -1.33 -16.26
C VAL A 1072 24.05 0.05 -16.75
N ASN A 1073 24.51 1.14 -16.10
CA ASN A 1073 24.26 2.51 -16.54
C ASN A 1073 24.84 2.84 -17.94
N ASN A 1074 25.90 2.12 -18.37
CA ASN A 1074 26.52 2.26 -19.70
C ASN A 1074 26.19 1.08 -20.65
N ARG A 1075 25.27 0.20 -20.28
CA ARG A 1075 24.84 -0.87 -21.18
C ARG A 1075 23.66 -0.40 -22.00
N LYS A 1076 23.86 -0.46 -23.31
CA LYS A 1076 22.76 -0.35 -24.27
C LYS A 1076 21.77 -1.48 -24.02
N GLY A 1077 20.51 -1.13 -24.06
CA GLY A 1077 19.39 -2.02 -23.83
C GLY A 1077 18.31 -1.79 -24.87
N TYR A 1078 17.49 -2.81 -25.07
CA TYR A 1078 16.33 -2.74 -25.93
C TYR A 1078 15.13 -2.17 -25.17
N VAL A 1079 14.10 -1.78 -25.90
CA VAL A 1079 12.80 -1.41 -25.33
C VAL A 1079 11.75 -2.41 -25.79
N ARG A 1080 11.06 -3.03 -24.82
CA ARG A 1080 9.86 -3.82 -25.08
C ARG A 1080 8.67 -3.06 -24.51
N CYS A 1081 7.81 -2.59 -25.39
CA CYS A 1081 6.68 -1.77 -24.97
C CYS A 1081 5.61 -2.60 -24.27
N VAL A 1082 4.84 -1.92 -23.44
CA VAL A 1082 3.61 -2.43 -22.83
C VAL A 1082 2.48 -1.46 -23.13
N ARG A 1083 1.25 -1.94 -23.11
CA ARG A 1083 0.07 -1.09 -23.09
C ARG A 1083 -0.93 -1.60 -22.07
N ASP A 1084 -1.72 -0.68 -21.55
CA ASP A 1084 -2.80 -1.02 -20.64
C ASP A 1084 -3.94 -1.66 -21.39
N LEU A 1085 -4.55 -2.67 -20.76
CA LEU A 1085 -5.75 -3.28 -21.27
C LEU A 1085 -6.91 -2.28 -21.29
N GLU A 1086 -7.77 -2.41 -22.28
CA GLU A 1086 -8.99 -1.60 -22.44
C GLU A 1086 -10.07 -1.95 -21.41
#